data_AF-A0A519CEC0-F1
#
_entry.id   AF-A0A519CEC0-F1
#
_cell.length_a   1.000
_cell.length_b   1.000
_cell.length_c   1.000
_cell.angle_alpha   90.00
_cell.angle_beta   90.00
_cell.angle_gamma   90.00
#
_symmetry.space_group_name_H-M   'P 1'
#
loop_
_entity.id
_entity.type
_entity.pdbx_description
1 polymer ?
#
loop_
_entity_poly.entity_id
_entity_poly.type
_entity_poly.pdbx_seq_one_letter_code
_entity_poly.pdbx_strand_id
1 'polypeptide(L)'
;MNNLEEYKVAEIFGEGKFTSPWHADTDEDSMPDGWEATNGLDPRNGANGDEDPDHDGYDADGDGSVTYSTLENLAQVSAIDVEIDDWVVANQTVARAQITLSGGNRQTVALISPVEGFVYSINVEVGDTIDSRLTVWLEIVELDEMFTNLMEYNARDSDGDGIIDGRSTDPLNPDTDGDGLKDGIEVIGWEILVVNRGVQRTHVTSDPGAWDTDGDGLSDFREYSEVCDTGSNASNADTDGDGLGDQAEALNGFTWYGEQYFTSPCMYDTDNDGLEDGEEVILGADNYLTHANNSDTDDDGLIDGHEVLFVPRPFQNPTNPLINDTDGDGMLDGWEMQVESVEDNSKTHSLWVATDMWNRPGCENDCVMDAGGYLWKNWLGGFIYEAKYEVHEMNLTNFQMPSNPLCDGCNGRWALDPSEGSLKDDTYDIDNDTLANGAEAPDRWNTNPVNDDTDGDLLPDGWEVSYSLEALERGLVDNATANAHGARGVLDPAMIDSNLNGVNDGDEDPDQDGLNRSGLIARYCPGYNNTQSSDCHIDPDTPDGARFYDNLVNYTNYEEFVNGTNPIRNDTDGDDWEDGPEVYYQDHDDDGMATGWEYYFNFDPFDPADRMADTDGDGHLNYCEYKWDTNPRDINSYPGQGELCNAFEE
;
A
#
# COMPACT_ATOMS: atom_id res chain seq x y z
N MET A 1 -7.25 -63.68 18.81
CA MET A 1 -8.35 -64.52 18.29
C MET A 1 -8.67 -65.68 19.24
N ASN A 2 -9.76 -66.41 19.03
CA ASN A 2 -10.01 -67.70 19.69
C ASN A 2 -9.49 -68.88 18.85
N ASN A 3 -9.31 -70.06 19.45
CA ASN A 3 -8.73 -71.22 18.75
C ASN A 3 -9.41 -71.63 17.42
N LEU A 4 -10.70 -71.30 17.24
CA LEU A 4 -11.40 -71.58 15.98
C LEU A 4 -11.06 -70.53 14.91
N GLU A 5 -10.95 -69.27 15.30
CA GLU A 5 -10.49 -68.17 14.43
C GLU A 5 -9.04 -68.42 13.98
N GLU A 6 -8.14 -68.77 14.91
CA GLU A 6 -6.75 -69.14 14.61
C GLU A 6 -6.65 -70.29 13.58
N TYR A 7 -7.52 -71.30 13.70
CA TYR A 7 -7.56 -72.40 12.74
C TYR A 7 -8.09 -71.98 11.37
N LYS A 8 -9.04 -71.04 11.33
CA LYS A 8 -9.69 -70.57 10.11
C LYS A 8 -8.82 -69.64 9.27
N VAL A 9 -7.78 -69.01 9.84
CA VAL A 9 -6.78 -68.27 9.06
C VAL A 9 -6.22 -69.13 7.91
N ALA A 10 -5.96 -70.42 8.16
CA ALA A 10 -5.50 -71.35 7.13
C ALA A 10 -6.55 -71.68 6.04
N GLU A 11 -7.84 -71.41 6.27
CA GLU A 11 -8.87 -71.51 5.23
C GLU A 11 -8.80 -70.32 4.25
N ILE A 12 -8.27 -69.17 4.70
CA ILE A 12 -8.15 -67.92 3.93
C ILE A 12 -6.80 -67.89 3.18
N PHE A 13 -5.69 -68.09 3.88
CA PHE A 13 -4.32 -67.94 3.32
C PHE A 13 -3.69 -69.26 2.82
N GLY A 14 -4.36 -70.39 3.06
CA GLY A 14 -4.00 -71.69 2.48
C GLY A 14 -3.44 -72.72 3.47
N GLU A 15 -3.40 -73.97 3.01
CA GLU A 15 -2.98 -75.11 3.83
C GLU A 15 -1.53 -74.94 4.33
N GLY A 16 -1.36 -74.79 5.65
CA GLY A 16 -0.06 -74.59 6.29
C GLY A 16 0.15 -73.19 6.87
N LYS A 17 -0.82 -72.28 6.74
CA LYS A 17 -0.81 -70.93 7.34
C LYS A 17 -1.66 -70.87 8.62
N PHE A 18 -1.38 -71.77 9.57
CA PHE A 18 -2.07 -71.81 10.86
C PHE A 18 -1.40 -70.87 11.87
N THR A 19 -2.14 -69.98 12.47
CA THR A 19 -1.66 -69.13 13.56
C THR A 19 -1.65 -69.87 14.89
N SER A 20 -0.88 -69.38 15.85
CA SER A 20 -0.61 -70.05 17.11
C SER A 20 -1.64 -69.65 18.17
N PRO A 21 -2.46 -70.56 18.71
CA PRO A 21 -3.39 -70.22 19.79
C PRO A 21 -2.70 -69.83 21.12
N TRP A 22 -1.37 -69.88 21.17
CA TRP A 22 -0.55 -69.57 22.34
C TRP A 22 0.25 -68.27 22.18
N HIS A 23 0.28 -67.70 20.98
CA HIS A 23 1.01 -66.48 20.67
C HIS A 23 0.06 -65.55 19.92
N ALA A 24 -0.01 -64.28 20.29
CA ALA A 24 -0.98 -63.37 19.67
C ALA A 24 -0.55 -62.86 18.28
N ASP A 25 0.71 -63.12 17.91
CA ASP A 25 1.46 -62.61 16.75
C ASP A 25 2.41 -63.75 16.31
N THR A 26 2.04 -64.55 15.32
CA THR A 26 2.67 -65.85 15.08
C THR A 26 4.06 -65.77 14.45
N ASP A 27 4.39 -64.68 13.77
CA ASP A 27 5.66 -64.40 13.08
C ASP A 27 6.53 -63.33 13.75
N GLU A 28 6.07 -62.75 14.84
CA GLU A 28 6.81 -61.84 15.73
C GLU A 28 7.19 -60.51 15.06
N ASP A 29 6.34 -59.98 14.19
CA ASP A 29 6.54 -58.69 13.50
C ASP A 29 5.87 -57.50 14.21
N SER A 30 5.24 -57.74 15.36
CA SER A 30 4.51 -56.77 16.19
C SER A 30 3.07 -56.48 15.75
N MET A 31 2.59 -57.08 14.65
CA MET A 31 1.20 -57.08 14.25
C MET A 31 0.50 -58.36 14.79
N PRO A 32 -0.69 -58.28 15.39
CA PRO A 32 -1.38 -59.46 15.89
C PRO A 32 -2.05 -60.24 14.76
N ASP A 33 -2.04 -61.55 14.91
CA ASP A 33 -2.60 -62.49 13.94
C ASP A 33 -4.05 -62.16 13.54
N GLY A 34 -4.81 -61.58 14.46
CA GLY A 34 -6.21 -61.25 14.26
C GLY A 34 -6.45 -59.96 13.48
N TRP A 35 -5.55 -58.99 13.59
CA TRP A 35 -5.61 -57.75 12.83
C TRP A 35 -5.20 -58.04 11.38
N GLU A 36 -4.04 -58.67 11.19
CA GLU A 36 -3.54 -59.08 9.88
C GLU A 36 -4.56 -59.93 9.11
N ALA A 37 -5.12 -60.97 9.74
CA ALA A 37 -6.09 -61.83 9.08
C ALA A 37 -7.41 -61.11 8.71
N THR A 38 -7.78 -60.04 9.44
CA THR A 38 -8.99 -59.25 9.15
C THR A 38 -8.73 -58.30 7.98
N ASN A 39 -7.51 -57.77 7.88
CA ASN A 39 -7.07 -56.84 6.84
C ASN A 39 -6.39 -57.54 5.65
N GLY A 40 -6.50 -58.86 5.53
CA GLY A 40 -6.03 -59.59 4.35
C GLY A 40 -4.50 -59.80 4.26
N LEU A 41 -3.76 -59.56 5.35
CA LEU A 41 -2.33 -59.82 5.49
C LEU A 41 -2.07 -61.23 6.03
N ASP A 42 -1.00 -61.89 5.57
CA ASP A 42 -0.65 -63.27 5.95
C ASP A 42 0.07 -63.31 7.32
N PRO A 43 -0.56 -63.81 8.40
CA PRO A 43 -0.03 -63.73 9.78
C PRO A 43 1.16 -64.66 10.10
N ARG A 44 1.84 -65.13 9.06
CA ARG A 44 3.07 -65.93 9.17
C ARG A 44 4.18 -65.39 8.27
N ASN A 45 3.95 -64.23 7.67
CA ASN A 45 4.88 -63.55 6.81
C ASN A 45 5.30 -62.21 7.43
N GLY A 46 6.05 -62.24 8.53
CA GLY A 46 6.49 -61.01 9.20
C GLY A 46 7.41 -60.06 8.42
N ALA A 47 7.56 -60.24 7.11
CA ALA A 47 8.10 -59.23 6.20
C ALA A 47 7.02 -58.27 5.66
N ASN A 48 5.73 -58.64 5.74
CA ASN A 48 4.61 -57.79 5.34
C ASN A 48 4.50 -56.53 6.21
N GLY A 49 4.95 -56.55 7.47
CA GLY A 49 4.96 -55.34 8.31
C GLY A 49 5.78 -54.17 7.76
N ASP A 50 6.79 -54.46 6.93
CA ASP A 50 7.63 -53.46 6.25
C ASP A 50 7.11 -53.13 4.83
N GLU A 51 6.03 -53.78 4.37
CA GLU A 51 5.39 -53.51 3.08
C GLU A 51 4.36 -52.37 3.23
N ASP A 52 4.18 -51.59 2.16
CA ASP A 52 3.15 -50.54 1.98
C ASP A 52 2.43 -50.88 0.65
N PRO A 53 1.40 -51.75 0.68
CA PRO A 53 0.79 -52.31 -0.53
C PRO A 53 -0.16 -51.38 -1.27
N ASP A 54 -0.67 -50.34 -0.60
CA ASP A 54 -1.66 -49.40 -1.11
C ASP A 54 -1.10 -48.00 -1.42
N HIS A 55 0.16 -47.74 -1.08
CA HIS A 55 0.94 -46.57 -1.47
C HIS A 55 0.34 -45.25 -0.98
N ASP A 56 -0.09 -45.27 0.27
CA ASP A 56 -0.74 -44.14 0.92
C ASP A 56 0.27 -43.25 1.69
N GLY A 57 1.53 -43.68 1.81
CA GLY A 57 2.67 -42.81 2.13
C GLY A 57 2.80 -41.60 1.17
N TYR A 58 3.45 -40.54 1.64
CA TYR A 58 3.51 -39.24 0.97
C TYR A 58 4.86 -38.53 1.16
N ASP A 59 5.28 -37.81 0.12
CA ASP A 59 6.49 -36.96 0.03
C ASP A 59 6.36 -35.73 0.94
N ALA A 60 6.63 -35.91 2.23
CA ALA A 60 6.32 -34.96 3.30
C ALA A 60 7.22 -33.72 3.25
N ASP A 61 8.46 -33.85 2.76
CA ASP A 61 9.37 -32.72 2.59
C ASP A 61 9.35 -32.11 1.17
N GLY A 62 8.65 -32.75 0.24
CA GLY A 62 8.38 -32.27 -1.12
C GLY A 62 9.57 -32.39 -2.06
N ASP A 63 10.55 -33.24 -1.75
CA ASP A 63 11.77 -33.42 -2.52
C ASP A 63 11.73 -34.63 -3.48
N GLY A 64 10.73 -35.51 -3.34
CA GLY A 64 10.49 -36.72 -4.14
C GLY A 64 9.88 -36.49 -5.53
N SER A 65 9.32 -35.31 -5.76
CA SER A 65 8.58 -34.96 -6.98
C SER A 65 9.44 -34.85 -8.25
N VAL A 66 9.16 -35.68 -9.26
CA VAL A 66 9.85 -35.65 -10.57
C VAL A 66 9.13 -34.72 -11.55
N THR A 67 9.69 -33.52 -11.75
CA THR A 67 9.14 -32.50 -12.68
C THR A 67 10.13 -32.13 -13.80
N TYR A 68 9.64 -31.49 -14.87
CA TYR A 68 10.48 -30.87 -15.90
C TYR A 68 10.50 -29.34 -15.75
N SER A 69 11.38 -28.84 -14.89
CA SER A 69 11.45 -27.42 -14.52
C SER A 69 11.90 -26.47 -15.63
N THR A 70 12.63 -26.95 -16.64
CA THR A 70 13.19 -26.14 -17.74
C THR A 70 12.30 -26.10 -18.99
N LEU A 71 10.98 -26.05 -18.81
CA LEU A 71 10.01 -26.02 -19.91
C LEU A 71 9.97 -24.64 -20.59
N GLU A 72 10.39 -24.56 -21.86
CA GLU A 72 10.31 -23.34 -22.69
C GLU A 72 9.07 -23.28 -23.61
N ASN A 73 8.53 -24.45 -24.00
CA ASN A 73 7.34 -24.57 -24.87
C ASN A 73 6.52 -25.79 -24.44
N LEU A 74 6.48 -26.85 -25.26
CA LEU A 74 5.78 -28.10 -24.98
C LEU A 74 6.79 -29.24 -24.81
N ALA A 75 6.57 -30.07 -23.79
CA ALA A 75 7.26 -31.34 -23.61
C ALA A 75 6.28 -32.47 -23.91
N GLN A 76 6.70 -33.49 -24.65
CA GLN A 76 5.92 -34.71 -24.85
C GLN A 76 6.57 -35.86 -24.08
N VAL A 77 5.80 -36.64 -23.34
CA VAL A 77 6.29 -37.84 -22.66
C VAL A 77 6.76 -38.85 -23.69
N SER A 78 8.07 -39.13 -23.73
CA SER A 78 8.68 -40.03 -24.72
C SER A 78 8.82 -41.46 -24.21
N ALA A 79 9.13 -41.64 -22.92
CA ALA A 79 9.27 -42.93 -22.27
C ALA A 79 9.19 -42.74 -20.76
N ILE A 80 8.67 -43.76 -20.08
CA ILE A 80 8.74 -43.93 -18.63
C ILE A 80 9.57 -45.21 -18.45
N ASP A 81 10.70 -45.09 -17.77
CA ASP A 81 11.76 -46.11 -17.69
C ASP A 81 11.64 -46.96 -16.38
N VAL A 82 10.60 -46.71 -15.58
CA VAL A 82 10.30 -47.36 -14.27
C VAL A 82 8.84 -47.78 -14.18
N GLU A 83 8.53 -48.72 -13.31
CA GLU A 83 7.17 -49.14 -12.93
C GLU A 83 6.88 -48.73 -11.47
N ILE A 84 5.60 -48.75 -11.07
CA ILE A 84 5.22 -48.60 -9.65
C ILE A 84 5.89 -49.74 -8.86
N ASP A 85 6.30 -49.50 -7.61
CA ASP A 85 7.09 -50.37 -6.72
C ASP A 85 8.59 -50.49 -7.09
N ASP A 86 9.05 -49.91 -8.19
CA ASP A 86 10.48 -49.94 -8.51
C ASP A 86 11.28 -49.08 -7.52
N TRP A 87 12.31 -49.68 -6.92
CA TRP A 87 13.32 -48.94 -6.16
C TRP A 87 14.25 -48.18 -7.11
N VAL A 88 14.37 -46.87 -6.91
CA VAL A 88 15.24 -45.98 -7.69
C VAL A 88 16.27 -45.29 -6.81
N VAL A 89 17.45 -45.01 -7.36
CA VAL A 89 18.50 -44.24 -6.66
C VAL A 89 18.54 -42.80 -7.14
N ALA A 90 18.96 -41.87 -6.28
CA ALA A 90 19.14 -40.47 -6.64
C ALA A 90 19.99 -40.31 -7.92
N ASN A 91 19.55 -39.44 -8.83
CA ASN A 91 20.09 -39.20 -10.17
C ASN A 91 19.92 -40.35 -11.19
N GLN A 92 19.16 -41.40 -10.88
CA GLN A 92 18.77 -42.40 -11.86
C GLN A 92 17.80 -41.79 -12.88
N THR A 93 17.95 -42.13 -14.17
CA THR A 93 16.95 -41.74 -15.18
C THR A 93 15.68 -42.56 -14.98
N VAL A 94 14.55 -41.88 -14.73
CA VAL A 94 13.24 -42.50 -14.46
C VAL A 94 12.23 -42.25 -15.58
N ALA A 95 12.35 -41.13 -16.31
CA ALA A 95 11.50 -40.83 -17.45
C ALA A 95 12.25 -40.01 -18.51
N ARG A 96 11.65 -39.85 -19.69
CA ARG A 96 12.21 -39.06 -20.79
C ARG A 96 11.16 -38.18 -21.45
N ALA A 97 11.49 -36.91 -21.61
CA ALA A 97 10.69 -35.94 -22.34
C ALA A 97 11.27 -35.67 -23.73
N GLN A 98 10.41 -35.55 -24.74
CA GLN A 98 10.74 -34.98 -26.04
C GLN A 98 10.30 -33.51 -26.06
N ILE A 99 11.27 -32.60 -26.03
CA ILE A 99 11.03 -31.15 -26.06
C ILE A 99 11.21 -30.59 -27.47
N THR A 100 10.49 -29.51 -27.79
CA THR A 100 10.67 -28.75 -29.03
C THR A 100 11.29 -27.39 -28.72
N LEU A 101 12.51 -27.16 -29.23
CA LEU A 101 13.23 -25.89 -29.05
C LEU A 101 12.70 -24.80 -30.00
N SER A 102 12.98 -23.53 -29.70
CA SER A 102 12.55 -22.30 -30.42
C SER A 102 12.98 -22.18 -31.90
N GLY A 103 13.48 -23.26 -32.51
CA GLY A 103 13.74 -23.41 -33.95
C GLY A 103 13.11 -24.65 -34.59
N GLY A 104 12.17 -25.33 -33.92
CA GLY A 104 11.45 -26.51 -34.42
C GLY A 104 12.22 -27.85 -34.32
N ASN A 105 13.42 -27.84 -33.74
CA ASN A 105 14.19 -29.05 -33.50
C ASN A 105 13.68 -29.79 -32.26
N ARG A 106 13.55 -31.11 -32.35
CA ARG A 106 13.16 -31.99 -31.25
C ARG A 106 14.39 -32.56 -30.56
N GLN A 107 14.40 -32.53 -29.24
CA GLN A 107 15.45 -33.13 -28.40
C GLN A 107 14.81 -34.02 -27.34
N THR A 108 15.42 -35.16 -27.05
CA THR A 108 15.03 -36.00 -25.91
C THR A 108 15.89 -35.64 -24.70
N VAL A 109 15.24 -35.37 -23.58
CA VAL A 109 15.85 -35.05 -22.27
C VAL A 109 15.45 -36.14 -21.29
N ALA A 110 16.38 -36.54 -20.42
CA ALA A 110 16.14 -37.48 -19.34
C ALA A 110 15.68 -36.71 -18.10
N LEU A 111 14.59 -37.16 -17.48
CA LEU A 111 14.20 -36.78 -16.14
C LEU A 111 14.84 -37.78 -15.17
N ILE A 112 15.39 -37.26 -14.08
CA ILE A 112 16.12 -38.03 -13.09
C ILE A 112 15.36 -38.03 -11.76
N SER A 113 15.54 -39.09 -10.99
CA SER A 113 15.08 -39.14 -9.60
C SER A 113 15.83 -38.10 -8.76
N PRO A 114 15.14 -37.21 -8.03
CA PRO A 114 15.78 -36.29 -7.09
C PRO A 114 16.40 -37.05 -5.90
N VAL A 115 15.67 -38.02 -5.35
CA VAL A 115 16.02 -38.80 -4.16
C VAL A 115 16.13 -40.31 -4.40
N GLU A 116 16.45 -41.08 -3.36
CA GLU A 116 16.41 -42.55 -3.38
C GLU A 116 15.15 -43.05 -2.67
N GLY A 117 14.36 -43.88 -3.33
CA GLY A 117 13.05 -44.28 -2.81
C GLY A 117 12.27 -45.20 -3.74
N PHE A 118 11.00 -45.44 -3.41
CA PHE A 118 10.07 -46.23 -4.20
C PHE A 118 9.18 -45.33 -5.06
N VAL A 119 8.87 -45.78 -6.29
CA VAL A 119 7.93 -45.08 -7.18
C VAL A 119 6.50 -45.39 -6.74
N TYR A 120 5.82 -44.41 -6.12
CA TYR A 120 4.45 -44.57 -5.61
C TYR A 120 3.40 -44.19 -6.65
N SER A 121 3.65 -43.14 -7.44
CA SER A 121 2.69 -42.66 -8.44
C SER A 121 3.35 -42.35 -9.77
N ILE A 122 2.60 -42.55 -10.85
CA ILE A 122 2.95 -42.16 -12.22
C ILE A 122 1.76 -41.40 -12.79
N ASN A 123 1.86 -40.08 -12.83
CA ASN A 123 0.75 -39.17 -13.15
C ASN A 123 0.65 -38.83 -14.66
N VAL A 124 1.48 -39.45 -15.50
CA VAL A 124 1.57 -39.17 -16.95
C VAL A 124 1.65 -40.45 -17.78
N GLU A 125 1.14 -40.41 -19.01
CA GLU A 125 1.23 -41.50 -19.97
C GLU A 125 2.18 -41.18 -21.14
N VAL A 126 2.76 -42.23 -21.75
CA VAL A 126 3.62 -42.06 -22.93
C VAL A 126 2.82 -41.48 -24.10
N GLY A 127 3.17 -40.27 -24.51
CA GLY A 127 2.51 -39.52 -25.57
C GLY A 127 1.84 -38.24 -25.09
N ASP A 128 1.66 -38.06 -23.79
CA ASP A 128 1.05 -36.87 -23.20
C ASP A 128 1.88 -35.63 -23.46
N THR A 129 1.19 -34.49 -23.58
CA THR A 129 1.80 -33.17 -23.75
C THR A 129 1.71 -32.39 -22.46
N ILE A 130 2.86 -32.01 -21.94
CA ILE A 130 3.03 -31.24 -20.72
C ILE A 130 3.29 -29.77 -21.09
N ASP A 131 2.45 -28.91 -20.54
CA ASP A 131 2.43 -27.46 -20.75
C ASP A 131 2.75 -26.65 -19.49
N SER A 132 2.80 -27.29 -18.31
CA SER A 132 3.22 -26.69 -17.04
C SER A 132 4.52 -27.30 -16.51
N ARG A 133 5.37 -26.45 -15.92
CA ARG A 133 6.59 -26.89 -15.20
C ARG A 133 6.28 -27.52 -13.84
N LEU A 134 5.07 -27.31 -13.34
CA LEU A 134 4.60 -27.80 -12.04
C LEU A 134 3.95 -29.19 -12.15
N THR A 135 3.76 -29.71 -13.37
CA THR A 135 3.21 -31.05 -13.53
C THR A 135 4.22 -32.08 -13.03
N VAL A 136 3.86 -32.77 -11.95
CA VAL A 136 4.60 -33.91 -11.40
C VAL A 136 4.36 -35.12 -12.30
N TRP A 137 5.44 -35.76 -12.75
CA TRP A 137 5.36 -36.94 -13.62
C TRP A 137 5.32 -38.23 -12.82
N LEU A 138 6.14 -38.30 -11.78
CA LEU A 138 6.25 -39.41 -10.84
C LEU A 138 6.49 -38.83 -9.45
N GLU A 139 5.95 -39.49 -8.44
CA GLU A 139 6.30 -39.26 -7.03
C GLU A 139 7.12 -40.44 -6.53
N ILE A 140 8.21 -40.11 -5.85
CA ILE A 140 9.16 -41.05 -5.31
C ILE A 140 9.19 -40.80 -3.81
N VAL A 141 8.83 -41.80 -3.03
CA VAL A 141 8.70 -41.70 -1.58
C VAL A 141 9.92 -42.38 -0.94
N GLU A 142 10.59 -41.68 -0.03
CA GLU A 142 11.75 -42.20 0.69
C GLU A 142 11.34 -43.27 1.72
N LEU A 143 12.29 -44.07 2.21
CA LEU A 143 11.98 -45.18 3.15
C LEU A 143 11.37 -44.69 4.48
N ASP A 144 11.72 -43.49 4.92
CA ASP A 144 11.22 -42.87 6.14
C ASP A 144 9.89 -42.12 5.97
N GLU A 145 9.40 -42.03 4.72
CA GLU A 145 8.13 -41.41 4.34
C GLU A 145 7.06 -42.43 3.91
N MET A 146 7.42 -43.72 3.84
CA MET A 146 6.48 -44.81 3.63
C MET A 146 5.53 -44.95 4.82
N PHE A 147 4.29 -45.35 4.57
CA PHE A 147 3.32 -45.65 5.62
C PHE A 147 3.04 -47.16 5.61
N THR A 148 3.86 -47.92 6.33
CA THR A 148 3.83 -49.38 6.24
C THR A 148 2.64 -49.98 7.02
N ASN A 149 2.31 -51.24 6.71
CA ASN A 149 1.30 -52.03 7.44
C ASN A 149 1.48 -51.98 8.97
N LEU A 150 2.73 -51.94 9.47
CA LEU A 150 3.01 -51.80 10.89
C LEU A 150 2.70 -50.39 11.42
N MET A 151 2.96 -49.34 10.63
CA MET A 151 2.62 -47.96 10.99
C MET A 151 1.11 -47.77 11.06
N GLU A 152 0.38 -48.29 10.08
CA GLU A 152 -1.07 -48.35 10.03
C GLU A 152 -1.69 -49.04 11.26
N TYR A 153 -1.16 -50.20 11.63
CA TYR A 153 -1.57 -50.88 12.85
C TYR A 153 -1.31 -50.05 14.12
N ASN A 154 -0.22 -49.28 14.14
CA ASN A 154 0.17 -48.46 15.28
C ASN A 154 -0.57 -47.12 15.34
N ALA A 155 -1.15 -46.62 14.24
CA ALA A 155 -1.94 -45.37 14.18
C ALA A 155 -3.11 -45.33 15.20
N ARG A 156 -3.55 -46.50 15.67
CA ARG A 156 -4.56 -46.67 16.72
C ARG A 156 -4.18 -46.13 18.12
N ASP A 157 -2.91 -45.81 18.35
CA ASP A 157 -2.36 -45.30 19.61
C ASP A 157 -1.79 -43.91 19.33
N SER A 158 -2.68 -42.92 19.25
CA SER A 158 -2.36 -41.62 18.65
C SER A 158 -1.36 -40.82 19.48
N ASP A 159 -1.35 -41.00 20.81
CA ASP A 159 -0.40 -40.32 21.70
C ASP A 159 0.80 -41.21 22.13
N GLY A 160 0.82 -42.47 21.69
CA GLY A 160 1.88 -43.44 21.95
C GLY A 160 2.01 -43.82 23.42
N ASP A 161 0.96 -43.62 24.23
CA ASP A 161 0.97 -43.94 25.66
C ASP A 161 0.70 -45.44 25.94
N GLY A 162 0.37 -46.21 24.88
CA GLY A 162 0.07 -47.64 24.94
C GLY A 162 -1.39 -47.95 25.27
N ILE A 163 -2.24 -46.93 25.39
CA ILE A 163 -3.69 -47.03 25.47
C ILE A 163 -4.23 -46.74 24.08
N ILE A 164 -4.95 -47.72 23.54
CA ILE A 164 -5.63 -47.53 22.26
C ILE A 164 -6.73 -46.47 22.46
N ASP A 165 -6.50 -45.29 21.93
CA ASP A 165 -7.41 -44.14 21.91
C ASP A 165 -7.68 -43.61 20.49
N GLY A 166 -6.95 -44.15 19.51
CA GLY A 166 -6.92 -43.70 18.12
C GLY A 166 -7.52 -44.65 17.08
N ARG A 167 -7.08 -44.42 15.83
CA ARG A 167 -7.74 -44.72 14.56
C ARG A 167 -6.88 -45.75 13.79
N SER A 168 -7.41 -46.95 13.52
CA SER A 168 -6.70 -47.95 12.70
C SER A 168 -7.14 -47.81 11.26
N THR A 169 -6.19 -47.87 10.33
CA THR A 169 -6.39 -47.80 8.88
C THR A 169 -6.50 -49.21 8.27
N ASP A 170 -6.92 -49.29 7.01
CA ASP A 170 -6.98 -50.52 6.22
C ASP A 170 -5.76 -50.63 5.28
N PRO A 171 -4.80 -51.54 5.53
CA PRO A 171 -3.51 -51.68 4.82
C PRO A 171 -3.56 -52.04 3.33
N LEU A 172 -4.77 -52.12 2.78
CA LEU A 172 -5.02 -52.44 1.38
C LEU A 172 -5.91 -51.37 0.73
N ASN A 173 -6.19 -50.28 1.43
CA ASN A 173 -7.07 -49.22 1.00
C ASN A 173 -6.49 -47.85 1.43
N PRO A 174 -5.96 -47.08 0.47
CA PRO A 174 -5.15 -45.89 0.77
C PRO A 174 -5.93 -44.66 1.31
N ASP A 175 -7.23 -44.81 1.53
CA ASP A 175 -8.19 -43.78 1.97
C ASP A 175 -9.36 -44.54 2.63
N THR A 176 -9.28 -44.73 3.94
CA THR A 176 -10.12 -45.64 4.72
C THR A 176 -11.58 -45.17 4.81
N ASP A 177 -11.82 -43.86 4.89
CA ASP A 177 -13.16 -43.30 5.02
C ASP A 177 -13.76 -42.77 3.70
N GLY A 178 -12.93 -42.63 2.66
CA GLY A 178 -13.32 -42.25 1.31
C GLY A 178 -13.58 -40.75 1.14
N ASP A 179 -12.95 -39.88 1.95
CA ASP A 179 -13.08 -38.43 1.85
C ASP A 179 -12.15 -37.82 0.77
N GLY A 180 -11.13 -38.57 0.34
CA GLY A 180 -10.16 -38.21 -0.69
C GLY A 180 -8.77 -37.82 -0.18
N LEU A 181 -8.58 -37.72 1.14
CA LEU A 181 -7.28 -37.61 1.80
C LEU A 181 -6.72 -39.01 2.05
N LYS A 182 -5.40 -39.17 1.98
CA LYS A 182 -4.77 -40.48 2.17
C LYS A 182 -4.50 -40.71 3.65
N ASP A 183 -4.74 -41.92 4.13
CA ASP A 183 -4.51 -42.34 5.51
C ASP A 183 -3.11 -41.95 6.02
N GLY A 184 -2.08 -42.20 5.22
CA GLY A 184 -0.71 -41.78 5.53
C GLY A 184 -0.54 -40.27 5.75
N ILE A 185 -1.21 -39.41 4.97
CA ILE A 185 -1.17 -37.94 5.15
C ILE A 185 -1.87 -37.54 6.46
N GLU A 186 -2.99 -38.17 6.77
CA GLU A 186 -3.80 -37.86 7.96
C GLU A 186 -3.08 -38.18 9.27
N VAL A 187 -2.35 -39.29 9.27
CA VAL A 187 -1.61 -39.80 10.44
C VAL A 187 -0.24 -39.14 10.57
N ILE A 188 0.50 -38.96 9.47
CA ILE A 188 1.81 -38.26 9.49
C ILE A 188 1.61 -36.77 9.78
N GLY A 189 0.53 -36.19 9.26
CA GLY A 189 0.16 -34.80 9.41
C GLY A 189 0.88 -33.86 8.44
N TRP A 190 0.37 -32.63 8.37
CA TRP A 190 0.89 -31.56 7.52
C TRP A 190 0.98 -30.25 8.30
N GLU A 191 1.66 -29.26 7.72
CA GLU A 191 1.83 -27.94 8.33
C GLU A 191 0.95 -26.89 7.66
N ILE A 192 0.12 -26.22 8.44
CA ILE A 192 -0.69 -25.08 8.00
C ILE A 192 -0.16 -23.77 8.57
N LEU A 193 -0.54 -22.65 7.96
CA LEU A 193 -0.28 -21.31 8.46
C LEU A 193 -1.60 -20.68 8.93
N VAL A 194 -1.68 -20.38 10.23
CA VAL A 194 -2.84 -19.72 10.84
C VAL A 194 -2.43 -18.32 11.28
N VAL A 195 -3.24 -17.33 10.93
CA VAL A 195 -3.11 -15.95 11.40
C VAL A 195 -4.13 -15.75 12.53
N ASN A 196 -3.66 -15.81 13.77
CA ASN A 196 -4.44 -15.50 14.97
C ASN A 196 -3.57 -14.61 15.87
N ARG A 197 -3.81 -13.30 15.80
CA ARG A 197 -3.06 -12.27 16.55
C ARG A 197 -1.53 -12.44 16.38
N GLY A 198 -1.14 -12.82 15.17
CA GLY A 198 0.20 -13.22 14.75
C GLY A 198 0.18 -14.47 13.86
N VAL A 199 1.27 -14.70 13.13
CA VAL A 199 1.40 -15.84 12.21
C VAL A 199 1.98 -17.05 12.96
N GLN A 200 1.23 -18.15 13.01
CA GLN A 200 1.63 -19.42 13.63
C GLN A 200 1.67 -20.54 12.59
N ARG A 201 2.69 -21.41 12.69
CA ARG A 201 2.70 -22.69 11.98
C ARG A 201 2.12 -23.75 12.90
N THR A 202 1.15 -24.49 12.40
CA THR A 202 0.44 -25.52 13.17
C THR A 202 0.54 -26.84 12.44
N HIS A 203 1.02 -27.85 13.16
CA HIS A 203 0.99 -29.24 12.69
C HIS A 203 -0.41 -29.81 12.88
N VAL A 204 -1.02 -30.31 11.82
CA VAL A 204 -2.39 -30.84 11.78
C VAL A 204 -2.35 -32.32 11.46
N THR A 205 -3.20 -33.07 12.14
CA THR A 205 -3.47 -34.50 11.89
C THR A 205 -4.99 -34.69 11.87
N SER A 206 -5.50 -35.69 11.17
CA SER A 206 -6.95 -35.95 11.06
C SER A 206 -7.30 -37.43 11.26
N ASP A 207 -8.57 -37.80 11.12
CA ASP A 207 -9.12 -39.15 11.36
C ASP A 207 -9.26 -39.92 10.06
N PRO A 208 -8.36 -40.86 9.75
CA PRO A 208 -8.54 -41.65 8.53
C PRO A 208 -9.79 -42.54 8.54
N GLY A 209 -10.44 -42.69 9.70
CA GLY A 209 -11.72 -43.38 9.83
C GLY A 209 -12.95 -42.47 9.83
N ALA A 210 -12.79 -41.14 9.72
CA ALA A 210 -13.91 -40.20 9.79
C ALA A 210 -13.78 -39.03 8.83
N TRP A 211 -14.69 -39.03 7.85
CA TRP A 211 -14.82 -38.04 6.77
C TRP A 211 -14.78 -36.53 7.18
N ASP A 212 -14.98 -36.23 8.45
CA ASP A 212 -15.04 -34.89 9.05
C ASP A 212 -14.64 -35.05 10.52
N THR A 213 -13.37 -34.76 10.80
CA THR A 213 -12.73 -35.09 12.07
C THR A 213 -13.25 -34.28 13.24
N ASP A 214 -13.46 -32.98 13.06
CA ASP A 214 -13.90 -32.07 14.12
C ASP A 214 -15.41 -31.78 14.12
N GLY A 215 -16.12 -32.20 13.07
CA GLY A 215 -17.57 -32.14 12.97
C GLY A 215 -18.12 -30.78 12.58
N ASP A 216 -17.32 -29.91 11.97
CA ASP A 216 -17.76 -28.59 11.49
C ASP A 216 -18.53 -28.67 10.15
N GLY A 217 -18.41 -29.81 9.46
CA GLY A 217 -19.08 -30.14 8.21
C GLY A 217 -18.29 -29.82 6.93
N LEU A 218 -17.02 -29.46 7.04
CA LEU A 218 -16.00 -29.66 6.00
C LEU A 218 -15.48 -31.10 6.08
N SER A 219 -14.82 -31.56 5.02
CA SER A 219 -14.12 -32.84 5.07
C SER A 219 -12.64 -32.59 5.23
N ASP A 220 -11.92 -33.53 5.82
CA ASP A 220 -10.50 -33.40 6.11
C ASP A 220 -9.70 -33.09 4.81
N PHE A 221 -10.07 -33.73 3.68
CA PHE A 221 -9.53 -33.42 2.35
C PHE A 221 -9.78 -31.96 1.90
N ARG A 222 -10.97 -31.43 2.15
CA ARG A 222 -11.36 -30.06 1.75
C ARG A 222 -10.57 -29.06 2.57
N GLU A 223 -10.41 -29.31 3.86
CA GLU A 223 -9.60 -28.48 4.75
C GLU A 223 -8.13 -28.52 4.37
N TYR A 224 -7.60 -29.69 4.01
CA TYR A 224 -6.24 -29.84 3.52
C TYR A 224 -5.96 -29.05 2.22
N SER A 225 -6.92 -28.97 1.28
CA SER A 225 -6.61 -28.57 -0.11
C SER A 225 -7.43 -27.42 -0.72
N GLU A 226 -8.60 -27.07 -0.18
CA GLU A 226 -9.55 -26.15 -0.82
C GLU A 226 -9.88 -24.89 -0.01
N VAL A 227 -9.64 -24.88 1.31
CA VAL A 227 -10.12 -23.82 2.22
C VAL A 227 -9.17 -22.62 2.30
N CYS A 228 -7.88 -22.88 2.52
CA CYS A 228 -6.83 -21.86 2.60
C CYS A 228 -5.63 -22.28 1.72
N ASP A 229 -4.71 -21.34 1.43
CA ASP A 229 -3.52 -21.62 0.60
C ASP A 229 -2.66 -22.78 1.12
N THR A 230 -2.65 -23.00 2.44
CA THR A 230 -1.97 -24.14 3.11
C THR A 230 -2.94 -25.09 3.81
N GLY A 231 -4.25 -24.92 3.59
CA GLY A 231 -5.31 -25.61 4.31
C GLY A 231 -5.68 -25.04 5.68
N SER A 232 -6.86 -25.43 6.18
CA SER A 232 -7.37 -25.17 7.54
C SER A 232 -7.10 -26.38 8.46
N ASN A 233 -7.50 -26.28 9.74
CA ASN A 233 -7.21 -27.30 10.74
C ASN A 233 -8.36 -28.29 10.91
N ALA A 234 -8.27 -29.44 10.23
CA ALA A 234 -9.25 -30.54 10.29
C ALA A 234 -9.54 -31.12 11.69
N SER A 235 -8.74 -30.79 12.69
CA SER A 235 -8.99 -31.18 14.09
C SER A 235 -9.57 -30.05 14.95
N ASN A 236 -9.90 -28.90 14.37
CA ASN A 236 -10.40 -27.72 15.07
C ASN A 236 -11.35 -26.88 14.21
N ALA A 237 -12.64 -26.96 14.53
CA ALA A 237 -13.77 -26.36 13.80
C ALA A 237 -13.79 -24.82 13.67
N ASP A 238 -12.79 -24.13 14.21
CA ASP A 238 -12.60 -22.67 14.22
C ASP A 238 -11.08 -22.45 14.21
N THR A 239 -10.50 -22.48 13.02
CA THR A 239 -9.05 -22.59 12.80
C THR A 239 -8.29 -21.38 13.33
N ASP A 240 -8.78 -20.17 13.09
CA ASP A 240 -8.15 -18.92 13.51
C ASP A 240 -8.70 -18.34 14.83
N GLY A 241 -9.78 -18.89 15.38
CA GLY A 241 -10.26 -18.60 16.73
C GLY A 241 -10.92 -17.23 16.88
N ASP A 242 -11.53 -16.71 15.82
CA ASP A 242 -12.27 -15.44 15.79
C ASP A 242 -13.74 -15.59 16.26
N GLY A 243 -14.22 -16.84 16.37
CA GLY A 243 -15.57 -17.20 16.80
C GLY A 243 -16.54 -17.54 15.67
N LEU A 244 -16.08 -17.53 14.42
CA LEU A 244 -16.70 -18.17 13.27
C LEU A 244 -16.13 -19.58 13.12
N GLY A 245 -16.80 -20.41 12.33
CA GLY A 245 -16.31 -21.77 12.08
C GLY A 245 -15.95 -21.90 10.61
N ASP A 246 -14.97 -22.74 10.31
CA ASP A 246 -14.36 -22.82 8.98
C ASP A 246 -15.41 -23.06 7.88
N GLN A 247 -16.41 -23.93 8.12
CA GLN A 247 -17.53 -24.11 7.18
C GLN A 247 -18.35 -22.83 6.96
N ALA A 248 -18.61 -22.06 8.02
CA ALA A 248 -19.40 -20.83 7.96
C ALA A 248 -18.75 -19.82 7.02
N GLU A 249 -17.43 -19.72 7.11
CA GLU A 249 -16.62 -18.74 6.39
C GLU A 249 -16.29 -19.18 4.97
N ALA A 250 -15.94 -20.46 4.76
CA ALA A 250 -15.52 -20.96 3.44
C ALA A 250 -16.67 -21.40 2.52
N LEU A 251 -17.80 -21.88 3.08
CA LEU A 251 -18.89 -22.47 2.30
C LEU A 251 -20.23 -21.75 2.46
N ASN A 252 -20.65 -21.44 3.69
CA ASN A 252 -21.96 -20.83 3.91
C ASN A 252 -21.94 -19.35 3.52
N GLY A 253 -20.86 -18.64 3.87
CA GLY A 253 -20.69 -17.21 3.68
C GLY A 253 -21.73 -16.37 4.44
N PHE A 254 -21.58 -15.06 4.30
CA PHE A 254 -22.41 -14.04 4.92
C PHE A 254 -23.15 -13.23 3.86
N THR A 255 -24.06 -12.36 4.28
CA THR A 255 -24.86 -11.55 3.33
C THR A 255 -24.86 -10.08 3.74
N TRP A 256 -24.36 -9.22 2.85
CA TRP A 256 -24.36 -7.78 3.00
C TRP A 256 -25.23 -7.15 1.90
N TYR A 257 -26.26 -6.39 2.28
CA TYR A 257 -27.26 -5.82 1.35
C TYR A 257 -27.87 -6.78 0.29
N GLY A 258 -27.80 -8.09 0.52
CA GLY A 258 -28.32 -9.12 -0.40
C GLY A 258 -27.28 -9.76 -1.32
N GLU A 259 -26.03 -9.32 -1.27
CA GLU A 259 -24.88 -9.96 -1.91
C GLU A 259 -24.16 -10.87 -0.92
N GLN A 260 -23.68 -12.02 -1.40
CA GLN A 260 -22.98 -13.00 -0.57
C GLN A 260 -21.48 -12.70 -0.56
N TYR A 261 -20.87 -12.76 0.62
CA TYR A 261 -19.44 -12.61 0.82
C TYR A 261 -18.90 -13.69 1.77
N PHE A 262 -17.59 -13.83 1.85
CA PHE A 262 -16.89 -14.86 2.61
C PHE A 262 -15.71 -14.22 3.33
N THR A 263 -15.37 -14.78 4.49
CA THR A 263 -14.18 -14.47 5.28
C THR A 263 -13.20 -15.64 5.17
N SER A 264 -12.01 -15.49 5.73
CA SER A 264 -10.93 -16.47 5.66
C SER A 264 -10.84 -17.27 6.97
N PRO A 265 -11.10 -18.59 6.97
CA PRO A 265 -10.98 -19.44 8.17
C PRO A 265 -9.60 -19.49 8.85
N CYS A 266 -8.58 -19.06 8.13
CA CYS A 266 -7.20 -19.08 8.58
C CYS A 266 -6.69 -17.69 8.99
N MET A 267 -7.55 -16.67 8.97
CA MET A 267 -7.20 -15.29 9.27
C MET A 267 -8.31 -14.60 10.03
N TYR A 268 -8.08 -14.39 11.33
CA TYR A 268 -9.08 -13.86 12.27
C TYR A 268 -9.63 -12.45 11.95
N ASP A 269 -9.08 -11.79 10.93
CA ASP A 269 -9.31 -10.42 10.48
C ASP A 269 -8.98 -10.40 8.96
N THR A 270 -9.99 -10.68 8.14
CA THR A 270 -9.82 -10.99 6.72
C THR A 270 -9.36 -9.79 5.90
N ASP A 271 -9.85 -8.59 6.22
CA ASP A 271 -9.49 -7.35 5.52
C ASP A 271 -8.40 -6.53 6.23
N ASN A 272 -7.94 -6.98 7.39
CA ASN A 272 -6.83 -6.42 8.17
C ASN A 272 -7.08 -4.99 8.64
N ASP A 273 -8.31 -4.66 8.98
CA ASP A 273 -8.70 -3.33 9.47
C ASP A 273 -8.53 -3.17 10.99
N GLY A 274 -8.32 -4.30 11.70
CA GLY A 274 -8.13 -4.37 13.14
C GLY A 274 -9.35 -4.86 13.94
N LEU A 275 -10.49 -5.12 13.29
CA LEU A 275 -11.64 -5.83 13.83
C LEU A 275 -11.52 -7.33 13.53
N GLU A 276 -12.13 -8.17 14.37
CA GLU A 276 -12.10 -9.63 14.14
C GLU A 276 -13.36 -10.00 13.35
N ASP A 277 -13.27 -10.86 12.32
CA ASP A 277 -14.40 -11.11 11.40
C ASP A 277 -15.67 -11.53 12.16
N GLY A 278 -15.50 -12.36 13.19
CA GLY A 278 -16.55 -12.80 14.10
C GLY A 278 -17.28 -11.68 14.86
N GLU A 279 -16.60 -10.58 15.22
CA GLU A 279 -17.22 -9.37 15.80
C GLU A 279 -18.00 -8.60 14.74
N GLU A 280 -17.46 -8.50 13.53
CA GLU A 280 -18.06 -7.70 12.46
C GLU A 280 -19.36 -8.31 11.91
N VAL A 281 -19.44 -9.64 11.86
CA VAL A 281 -20.67 -10.35 11.42
C VAL A 281 -21.68 -10.57 12.54
N ILE A 282 -21.26 -10.51 13.82
CA ILE A 282 -22.12 -10.67 15.00
C ILE A 282 -21.89 -9.51 15.97
N LEU A 283 -22.93 -8.71 16.20
CA LEU A 283 -22.94 -7.62 17.19
C LEU A 283 -22.24 -8.04 18.50
N GLY A 284 -21.04 -7.55 18.73
CA GLY A 284 -20.28 -7.87 19.93
C GLY A 284 -20.03 -6.64 20.79
N ALA A 285 -18.76 -6.35 21.10
CA ALA A 285 -18.38 -5.38 22.12
C ALA A 285 -18.62 -3.92 21.73
N ASP A 286 -18.45 -3.55 20.46
CA ASP A 286 -18.58 -2.16 19.99
C ASP A 286 -20.00 -1.78 19.54
N ASN A 287 -20.84 -2.77 19.23
CA ASN A 287 -22.20 -2.67 18.70
C ASN A 287 -22.33 -2.19 17.25
N TYR A 288 -21.25 -2.22 16.47
CA TYR A 288 -21.29 -2.05 15.03
C TYR A 288 -21.37 -3.44 14.35
N LEU A 289 -21.84 -3.44 13.11
CA LEU A 289 -21.83 -4.59 12.22
C LEU A 289 -21.27 -4.06 10.92
N THR A 290 -20.00 -4.28 10.68
CA THR A 290 -19.23 -3.84 9.52
C THR A 290 -19.10 -4.98 8.53
N HIS A 291 -18.48 -4.71 7.39
CA HIS A 291 -18.31 -5.68 6.33
C HIS A 291 -16.93 -6.35 6.47
N ALA A 292 -16.90 -7.52 7.13
CA ALA A 292 -15.70 -8.30 7.48
C ALA A 292 -14.74 -8.76 6.35
N ASN A 293 -14.85 -8.25 5.14
CA ASN A 293 -13.84 -8.45 4.11
C ASN A 293 -13.61 -7.18 3.26
N ASN A 294 -14.09 -6.07 3.78
CA ASN A 294 -13.98 -4.73 3.24
C ASN A 294 -13.63 -3.79 4.40
N SER A 295 -12.36 -3.45 4.50
CA SER A 295 -11.78 -2.69 5.62
C SER A 295 -12.37 -1.29 5.86
N ASP A 296 -13.19 -0.76 4.95
CA ASP A 296 -13.82 0.57 5.01
C ASP A 296 -15.28 0.39 4.52
N THR A 297 -16.19 0.15 5.45
CA THR A 297 -17.55 -0.32 5.16
C THR A 297 -18.43 0.73 4.50
N ASP A 298 -18.18 2.02 4.76
CA ASP A 298 -18.95 3.13 4.21
C ASP A 298 -18.23 3.94 3.12
N ASP A 299 -17.04 3.48 2.71
CA ASP A 299 -16.23 3.97 1.60
C ASP A 299 -15.81 5.44 1.76
N ASP A 300 -15.43 5.85 2.97
CA ASP A 300 -15.11 7.24 3.31
C ASP A 300 -13.61 7.54 3.43
N GLY A 301 -12.79 6.49 3.38
CA GLY A 301 -11.33 6.54 3.46
C GLY A 301 -10.77 6.29 4.86
N LEU A 302 -11.59 6.11 5.89
CA LEU A 302 -11.17 5.57 7.17
C LEU A 302 -11.56 4.11 7.29
N ILE A 303 -10.64 3.29 7.82
CA ILE A 303 -10.92 1.88 8.05
C ILE A 303 -11.76 1.67 9.30
N ASP A 304 -12.67 0.69 9.31
CA ASP A 304 -13.68 0.55 10.36
C ASP A 304 -13.05 0.35 11.75
N GLY A 305 -12.00 -0.45 11.83
CA GLY A 305 -11.22 -0.62 13.05
C GLY A 305 -10.60 0.67 13.59
N HIS A 306 -10.26 1.65 12.73
CA HIS A 306 -9.80 2.96 13.17
C HIS A 306 -10.93 3.86 13.70
N GLU A 307 -12.14 3.71 13.17
CA GLU A 307 -13.30 4.42 13.68
C GLU A 307 -13.70 3.94 15.07
N VAL A 308 -13.64 2.62 15.26
CA VAL A 308 -14.17 1.94 16.44
C VAL A 308 -13.13 1.74 17.54
N LEU A 309 -11.96 1.19 17.21
CA LEU A 309 -10.93 0.80 18.18
C LEU A 309 -9.82 1.84 18.35
N PHE A 310 -9.48 2.55 17.27
CA PHE A 310 -8.33 3.45 17.23
C PHE A 310 -8.70 4.87 16.82
N VAL A 311 -9.36 5.62 17.71
CA VAL A 311 -9.42 7.08 17.51
C VAL A 311 -7.97 7.60 17.43
N PRO A 312 -7.49 8.11 16.28
CA PRO A 312 -6.06 8.39 16.06
C PRO A 312 -5.53 9.56 16.90
N ARG A 313 -6.36 10.12 17.79
CA ARG A 313 -6.09 11.30 18.60
C ARG A 313 -6.70 11.13 20.00
N PRO A 314 -6.03 11.55 21.08
CA PRO A 314 -6.57 11.39 22.43
C PRO A 314 -7.79 12.30 22.76
N PHE A 315 -8.35 13.04 21.79
CA PHE A 315 -9.37 14.09 22.00
C PHE A 315 -10.50 14.13 20.96
N GLN A 316 -10.70 13.08 20.17
CA GLN A 316 -11.87 12.93 19.31
C GLN A 316 -12.78 11.82 19.86
N ASN A 317 -14.05 11.85 19.47
CA ASN A 317 -14.94 10.73 19.74
C ASN A 317 -14.85 9.73 18.57
N PRO A 318 -15.25 8.46 18.77
CA PRO A 318 -15.40 7.51 17.67
C PRO A 318 -16.38 8.03 16.62
N THR A 319 -16.05 7.86 15.35
CA THR A 319 -17.00 8.00 14.23
C THR A 319 -17.81 6.72 14.08
N ASN A 320 -18.72 6.71 13.12
CA ASN A 320 -19.59 5.58 12.88
C ASN A 320 -19.20 4.93 11.54
N PRO A 321 -18.66 3.68 11.55
CA PRO A 321 -18.16 2.99 10.35
C PRO A 321 -19.23 2.54 9.36
N LEU A 322 -20.45 3.06 9.51
CA LEU A 322 -21.60 2.78 8.64
C LEU A 322 -22.18 4.08 8.05
N ILE A 323 -21.56 5.22 8.36
CA ILE A 323 -21.97 6.54 7.94
C ILE A 323 -20.71 7.33 7.59
N ASN A 324 -20.46 7.44 6.29
CA ASN A 324 -19.35 8.16 5.70
C ASN A 324 -19.24 9.68 5.99
N ASP A 325 -20.12 10.23 6.82
CA ASP A 325 -20.21 11.63 7.25
C ASP A 325 -21.02 11.62 8.56
N THR A 326 -20.35 11.30 9.66
CA THR A 326 -20.96 11.00 10.95
C THR A 326 -21.72 12.20 11.51
N ASP A 327 -21.22 13.42 11.29
CA ASP A 327 -21.83 14.65 11.81
C ASP A 327 -22.77 15.38 10.82
N GLY A 328 -22.77 14.96 9.55
CA GLY A 328 -23.71 15.35 8.51
C GLY A 328 -23.42 16.73 7.92
N ASP A 329 -22.17 17.18 7.92
CA ASP A 329 -21.78 18.51 7.50
C ASP A 329 -21.42 18.63 6.00
N GLY A 330 -21.18 17.48 5.36
CA GLY A 330 -20.85 17.35 3.95
C GLY A 330 -19.38 17.05 3.66
N MET A 331 -18.53 16.93 4.67
CA MET A 331 -17.18 16.36 4.60
C MET A 331 -17.22 14.88 5.00
N LEU A 332 -16.33 14.06 4.44
CA LEU A 332 -16.26 12.63 4.78
C LEU A 332 -15.35 12.42 6.00
N ASP A 333 -15.67 11.48 6.88
CA ASP A 333 -14.94 11.33 8.15
C ASP A 333 -13.46 10.94 7.89
N GLY A 334 -13.23 10.01 6.97
CA GLY A 334 -11.88 9.62 6.53
C GLY A 334 -11.06 10.76 5.90
N TRP A 335 -11.72 11.72 5.25
CA TRP A 335 -11.06 12.92 4.74
C TRP A 335 -10.63 13.86 5.86
N GLU A 336 -11.51 14.11 6.83
CA GLU A 336 -11.21 14.91 8.02
C GLU A 336 -10.13 14.27 8.91
N MET A 337 -9.94 12.94 8.79
CA MET A 337 -9.09 12.15 9.68
C MET A 337 -7.67 11.83 9.21
N GLN A 338 -7.20 12.37 8.08
CA GLN A 338 -5.86 12.04 7.59
C GLN A 338 -4.71 12.47 8.54
N VAL A 339 -3.86 11.50 8.88
CA VAL A 339 -2.62 11.62 9.65
C VAL A 339 -1.40 11.21 8.81
N GLU A 340 -0.21 11.68 9.17
CA GLU A 340 1.06 11.37 8.45
C GLU A 340 1.35 9.87 8.55
N SER A 341 1.00 9.11 7.51
CA SER A 341 1.47 7.73 7.32
C SER A 341 2.87 7.77 6.70
N VAL A 342 3.84 7.16 7.39
CA VAL A 342 5.23 7.04 6.89
C VAL A 342 5.31 6.14 5.66
N GLU A 343 4.27 5.34 5.42
CA GLU A 343 4.15 4.44 4.28
C GLU A 343 3.51 5.13 3.05
N ASP A 344 2.60 6.09 3.29
CA ASP A 344 1.84 6.76 2.22
C ASP A 344 2.33 8.17 1.85
N ASN A 345 3.31 8.72 2.59
CA ASN A 345 3.91 10.04 2.28
C ASN A 345 2.85 11.15 2.05
N SER A 346 1.73 11.10 2.76
CA SER A 346 0.60 12.02 2.61
C SER A 346 0.60 13.14 3.66
N LYS A 347 0.08 14.30 3.23
CA LYS A 347 -0.01 15.56 3.98
C LYS A 347 -0.95 15.40 5.18
N THR A 348 -0.58 15.93 6.36
CA THR A 348 -1.43 15.89 7.56
C THR A 348 -2.58 16.89 7.45
N HIS A 349 -3.81 16.45 7.74
CA HIS A 349 -5.00 17.32 7.81
C HIS A 349 -5.43 17.61 9.26
N SER A 350 -4.66 17.12 10.24
CA SER A 350 -4.96 17.21 11.67
C SER A 350 -4.45 18.53 12.28
N LEU A 351 -5.22 19.61 12.16
CA LEU A 351 -4.95 20.89 12.81
C LEU A 351 -5.71 21.02 14.13
N TRP A 352 -4.99 21.17 15.24
CA TRP A 352 -5.58 21.54 16.53
C TRP A 352 -5.58 23.05 16.70
N VAL A 353 -6.76 23.65 16.81
CA VAL A 353 -6.94 25.10 16.95
C VAL A 353 -7.24 25.43 18.40
N ALA A 354 -6.48 26.36 18.98
CA ALA A 354 -6.72 26.87 20.33
C ALA A 354 -6.68 28.40 20.35
N THR A 355 -7.69 29.03 20.95
CA THR A 355 -7.73 30.51 21.09
C THR A 355 -7.10 31.01 22.38
N ASP A 356 -6.76 30.10 23.29
CA ASP A 356 -6.20 30.36 24.60
C ASP A 356 -5.07 29.37 24.90
N MET A 357 -4.18 29.70 25.83
CA MET A 357 -3.13 28.78 26.30
C MET A 357 -3.75 27.47 26.82
N TRP A 358 -3.16 26.34 26.44
CA TRP A 358 -3.68 25.01 26.77
C TRP A 358 -2.55 24.05 27.18
N ASN A 359 -2.88 22.97 27.89
CA ASN A 359 -1.87 21.98 28.27
C ASN A 359 -1.83 20.84 27.25
N ARG A 360 -0.66 20.63 26.64
CA ARG A 360 -0.43 19.50 25.75
C ARG A 360 -0.50 18.17 26.50
N PRO A 361 -1.23 17.20 25.97
CA PRO A 361 -1.36 15.86 26.53
C PRO A 361 -0.11 15.00 26.33
N GLY A 362 0.04 13.96 27.17
CA GLY A 362 1.19 13.05 27.14
C GLY A 362 2.49 13.62 27.72
N CYS A 363 2.44 14.78 28.39
CA CYS A 363 3.60 15.45 28.94
C CYS A 363 3.52 15.57 30.48
N GLU A 364 4.63 15.27 31.18
CA GLU A 364 4.67 15.24 32.66
C GLU A 364 5.16 16.55 33.30
N ASN A 365 5.90 17.42 32.57
CA ASN A 365 6.38 18.72 33.08
C ASN A 365 6.54 19.76 31.94
N ASP A 366 6.07 20.99 32.18
CA ASP A 366 6.17 22.17 31.29
C ASP A 366 5.49 21.98 29.91
N CYS A 367 4.17 21.75 29.96
CA CYS A 367 3.37 21.31 28.82
C CYS A 367 2.43 22.40 28.27
N VAL A 368 2.62 23.66 28.66
CA VAL A 368 1.76 24.76 28.22
C VAL A 368 2.14 25.15 26.80
N MET A 369 1.14 25.14 25.92
CA MET A 369 1.22 25.63 24.55
C MET A 369 0.53 26.99 24.49
N ASP A 370 1.03 27.88 23.62
CA ASP A 370 0.36 29.16 23.34
C ASP A 370 -0.92 28.93 22.50
N ALA A 371 -1.66 30.01 22.25
CA ALA A 371 -2.80 29.97 21.33
C ALA A 371 -2.30 29.90 19.88
N GLY A 372 -2.98 29.16 19.02
CA GLY A 372 -2.58 28.93 17.63
C GLY A 372 -3.13 27.63 17.07
N GLY A 373 -2.83 27.38 15.80
CA GLY A 373 -3.09 26.15 15.06
C GLY A 373 -1.84 25.26 15.09
N TYR A 374 -1.97 24.06 15.64
CA TYR A 374 -0.87 23.11 15.83
C TYR A 374 -1.14 21.81 15.09
N LEU A 375 -0.20 21.42 14.23
CA LEU A 375 -0.26 20.15 13.52
C LEU A 375 0.08 18.98 14.44
N TRP A 376 -0.65 17.88 14.26
CA TRP A 376 -0.39 16.59 14.92
C TRP A 376 0.19 15.58 13.95
N LYS A 377 1.29 14.93 14.35
CA LYS A 377 1.95 13.93 13.50
C LYS A 377 1.29 12.56 13.62
N ASN A 378 1.44 11.95 14.79
CA ASN A 378 0.85 10.66 15.16
C ASN A 378 1.07 10.42 16.67
N TRP A 379 0.57 9.30 17.18
CA TRP A 379 0.71 8.92 18.60
C TRP A 379 2.17 8.85 19.10
N LEU A 380 3.12 8.46 18.24
CA LEU A 380 4.54 8.37 18.60
C LEU A 380 5.25 9.74 18.55
N GLY A 381 4.86 10.59 17.60
CA GLY A 381 5.47 11.89 17.31
C GLY A 381 4.87 13.06 18.10
N GLY A 382 3.59 12.98 18.46
CA GLY A 382 2.86 14.03 19.15
C GLY A 382 2.58 15.27 18.28
N PHE A 383 2.34 16.41 18.95
CA PHE A 383 2.20 17.72 18.30
C PHE A 383 3.55 18.27 17.83
N ILE A 384 3.54 18.98 16.70
CA ILE A 384 4.60 19.92 16.34
C ILE A 384 4.52 21.12 17.29
N TYR A 385 5.64 21.53 17.86
CA TYR A 385 5.66 22.54 18.94
C TYR A 385 5.55 23.97 18.42
N GLU A 386 5.90 24.19 17.16
CA GLU A 386 5.72 25.46 16.46
C GLU A 386 4.29 25.53 15.93
N ALA A 387 3.62 26.66 16.14
CA ALA A 387 2.31 26.90 15.56
C ALA A 387 2.48 27.02 14.05
N LYS A 388 1.65 26.31 13.28
CA LYS A 388 1.60 26.46 11.82
C LYS A 388 0.85 27.74 11.47
N TYR A 389 -0.21 28.06 12.21
CA TYR A 389 -0.99 29.29 12.06
C TYR A 389 -1.18 29.99 13.39
N GLU A 390 -1.08 31.31 13.39
CA GLU A 390 -1.50 32.16 14.48
C GLU A 390 -3.02 32.36 14.46
N VAL A 391 -3.63 32.62 15.62
CA VAL A 391 -5.10 32.80 15.76
C VAL A 391 -5.67 33.89 14.84
N HIS A 392 -4.86 34.87 14.45
CA HIS A 392 -5.27 35.97 13.60
C HIS A 392 -5.11 35.69 12.10
N GLU A 393 -4.38 34.62 11.75
CA GLU A 393 -4.22 34.15 10.37
C GLU A 393 -5.41 33.26 10.00
N MET A 394 -5.90 32.44 10.93
CA MET A 394 -7.07 31.58 10.71
C MET A 394 -8.37 32.41 10.63
N ASN A 395 -9.19 32.23 9.60
CA ASN A 395 -10.48 32.91 9.45
C ASN A 395 -11.60 32.25 10.28
N LEU A 396 -11.53 32.44 11.60
CA LEU A 396 -12.48 31.89 12.59
C LEU A 396 -13.79 32.70 12.69
N THR A 397 -14.18 33.44 11.66
CA THR A 397 -15.33 34.36 11.74
C THR A 397 -16.64 33.59 11.89
N ASN A 398 -17.42 33.88 12.94
CA ASN A 398 -18.63 33.14 13.34
C ASN A 398 -18.39 31.71 13.82
N PHE A 399 -17.13 31.27 13.91
CA PHE A 399 -16.77 30.00 14.52
C PHE A 399 -16.63 30.16 16.03
N GLN A 400 -17.55 29.56 16.79
CA GLN A 400 -17.50 29.64 18.25
C GLN A 400 -16.74 28.44 18.82
N MET A 401 -15.50 28.67 19.25
CA MET A 401 -14.66 27.63 19.83
C MET A 401 -15.28 27.03 21.11
N PRO A 402 -15.43 25.69 21.19
CA PRO A 402 -15.95 25.04 22.37
C PRO A 402 -14.92 25.07 23.51
N SER A 403 -15.41 24.97 24.74
CA SER A 403 -14.55 24.92 25.93
C SER A 403 -13.76 23.61 25.96
N ASN A 404 -12.46 23.70 26.23
CA ASN A 404 -11.53 22.58 26.23
C ASN A 404 -11.21 22.11 27.67
N PRO A 405 -11.33 20.81 27.99
CA PRO A 405 -10.98 20.27 29.31
C PRO A 405 -9.48 20.31 29.66
N LEU A 406 -8.60 20.56 28.68
CA LEU A 406 -7.14 20.59 28.88
C LEU A 406 -6.63 21.83 29.63
N CYS A 407 -7.51 22.77 29.98
CA CYS A 407 -7.19 23.82 30.95
C CYS A 407 -8.45 24.42 31.63
N ASP A 408 -8.27 25.25 32.65
CA ASP A 408 -9.35 25.94 33.37
C ASP A 408 -9.98 27.07 32.51
N GLY A 409 -10.81 26.69 31.54
CA GLY A 409 -11.65 27.61 30.76
C GLY A 409 -11.06 28.16 29.46
N CYS A 410 -10.08 27.48 28.85
CA CYS A 410 -9.67 27.75 27.45
C CYS A 410 -10.69 27.20 26.46
N ASN A 411 -10.60 27.68 25.22
CA ASN A 411 -11.34 27.15 24.09
C ASN A 411 -10.39 26.52 23.07
N GLY A 412 -10.77 25.37 22.53
CA GLY A 412 -9.93 24.58 21.63
C GLY A 412 -10.66 23.34 21.10
N ARG A 413 -10.43 23.00 19.83
CA ARG A 413 -10.90 21.78 19.17
C ARG A 413 -10.00 21.43 17.99
N TRP A 414 -10.20 20.25 17.41
CA TRP A 414 -9.70 19.96 16.07
C TRP A 414 -10.45 20.81 15.05
N ALA A 415 -9.73 21.35 14.06
CA ALA A 415 -10.30 22.14 12.97
C ALA A 415 -11.37 21.36 12.20
N LEU A 416 -11.12 20.06 12.02
CA LEU A 416 -11.98 19.09 11.36
C LEU A 416 -12.25 17.97 12.39
N ASP A 417 -13.48 17.88 12.88
CA ASP A 417 -13.90 16.93 13.92
C ASP A 417 -15.15 16.17 13.44
N PRO A 418 -14.99 14.95 12.93
CA PRO A 418 -16.05 14.20 12.24
C PRO A 418 -17.13 13.66 13.20
N SER A 419 -16.89 13.71 14.52
CA SER A 419 -17.57 12.82 15.47
C SER A 419 -18.62 13.49 16.37
N GLU A 420 -18.82 14.82 16.32
CA GLU A 420 -19.62 15.51 17.35
C GLU A 420 -20.32 16.80 16.89
N GLY A 421 -21.51 16.67 16.27
CA GLY A 421 -22.49 17.76 16.14
C GLY A 421 -21.84 19.11 15.80
N SER A 422 -20.81 19.06 14.94
CA SER A 422 -19.90 20.15 14.72
C SER A 422 -20.72 21.31 14.17
N LEU A 423 -20.23 22.52 14.41
CA LEU A 423 -20.75 23.63 13.62
C LEU A 423 -20.29 23.36 12.21
N LYS A 424 -21.21 22.94 11.34
CA LYS A 424 -21.07 22.85 9.88
C LYS A 424 -19.80 23.57 9.39
N ASP A 425 -18.70 22.82 9.27
CA ASP A 425 -17.37 23.40 9.07
C ASP A 425 -16.85 23.34 7.64
N ASP A 426 -17.57 22.64 6.77
CA ASP A 426 -17.52 22.77 5.29
C ASP A 426 -17.54 24.23 4.73
N THR A 427 -17.94 25.23 5.53
CA THR A 427 -18.09 26.64 5.12
C THR A 427 -17.05 27.57 5.74
N TYR A 428 -16.21 27.07 6.65
CA TYR A 428 -15.08 27.84 7.14
C TYR A 428 -13.88 27.64 6.21
N ASP A 429 -12.91 28.51 6.39
CA ASP A 429 -11.66 28.61 5.66
C ASP A 429 -10.61 28.77 6.75
N ILE A 430 -10.08 27.66 7.24
CA ILE A 430 -9.32 27.64 8.49
C ILE A 430 -7.86 28.03 8.29
N ASP A 431 -7.27 27.71 7.15
CA ASP A 431 -5.92 28.11 6.74
C ASP A 431 -5.88 29.46 6.00
N ASN A 432 -7.04 30.06 5.73
CA ASN A 432 -7.19 31.42 5.20
C ASN A 432 -6.58 31.59 3.81
N ASP A 433 -6.76 30.58 2.98
CA ASP A 433 -6.32 30.53 1.58
C ASP A 433 -7.41 31.02 0.60
N THR A 434 -8.60 31.36 1.13
CA THR A 434 -9.83 31.80 0.44
C THR A 434 -10.69 30.70 -0.17
N LEU A 435 -10.33 29.44 0.02
CA LEU A 435 -11.13 28.26 -0.27
C LEU A 435 -11.83 27.80 1.02
N ALA A 436 -13.10 27.42 0.92
CA ALA A 436 -13.80 26.89 2.10
C ALA A 436 -13.54 25.39 2.20
N ASN A 437 -13.39 24.84 3.40
CA ASN A 437 -13.08 23.43 3.68
C ASN A 437 -13.91 22.44 2.82
N GLY A 438 -15.21 22.71 2.64
CA GLY A 438 -16.09 21.86 1.85
C GLY A 438 -15.88 21.95 0.34
N ALA A 439 -15.24 22.99 -0.18
CA ALA A 439 -14.79 23.12 -1.57
C ALA A 439 -13.51 22.32 -1.85
N GLU A 440 -12.79 21.96 -0.80
CA GLU A 440 -11.51 21.25 -0.83
C GLU A 440 -11.67 19.74 -0.83
N ALA A 441 -12.89 19.25 -0.58
CA ALA A 441 -13.23 17.84 -0.58
C ALA A 441 -12.74 17.09 -1.85
N PRO A 442 -12.48 15.77 -1.76
CA PRO A 442 -11.93 14.97 -2.86
C PRO A 442 -12.74 15.02 -4.15
N ASP A 443 -14.07 15.14 -4.05
CA ASP A 443 -14.99 15.22 -5.20
C ASP A 443 -15.03 16.61 -5.85
N ARG A 444 -14.32 17.60 -5.30
CA ARG A 444 -14.25 18.99 -5.76
C ARG A 444 -12.83 19.36 -6.18
N TRP A 445 -12.07 20.09 -5.35
CA TRP A 445 -10.69 20.49 -5.64
C TRP A 445 -9.65 19.58 -4.99
N ASN A 446 -10.03 18.64 -4.12
CA ASN A 446 -9.11 17.66 -3.51
C ASN A 446 -7.85 18.34 -2.94
N THR A 447 -8.08 19.41 -2.18
CA THR A 447 -7.04 20.22 -1.53
C THR A 447 -7.09 20.03 -0.01
N ASN A 448 -6.05 20.40 0.73
CA ASN A 448 -5.97 20.15 2.15
C ASN A 448 -6.59 21.32 2.94
N PRO A 449 -7.76 21.15 3.57
CA PRO A 449 -8.43 22.21 4.32
C PRO A 449 -7.73 22.75 5.56
N VAL A 450 -6.49 22.38 5.85
CA VAL A 450 -5.69 22.99 6.92
C VAL A 450 -4.27 23.31 6.43
N ASN A 451 -4.08 23.36 5.13
CA ASN A 451 -2.83 23.69 4.49
C ASN A 451 -3.09 24.46 3.19
N ASP A 452 -2.84 25.75 3.31
CA ASP A 452 -3.04 26.79 2.29
C ASP A 452 -2.41 26.54 0.91
N ASP A 453 -1.44 25.64 0.78
CA ASP A 453 -0.72 25.31 -0.47
C ASP A 453 -0.60 23.77 -0.62
N THR A 454 -1.58 23.16 -1.28
CA THR A 454 -1.78 21.70 -1.30
C THR A 454 -0.93 20.95 -2.31
N ASP A 455 -0.26 21.60 -3.24
CA ASP A 455 0.69 20.92 -4.13
C ASP A 455 2.14 21.36 -3.92
N GLY A 456 2.36 22.44 -3.16
CA GLY A 456 3.67 22.95 -2.78
C GLY A 456 4.31 23.84 -3.85
N ASP A 457 3.52 24.48 -4.71
CA ASP A 457 3.98 25.32 -5.81
C ASP A 457 4.11 26.81 -5.43
N LEU A 458 3.80 27.16 -4.16
CA LEU A 458 3.80 28.50 -3.56
C LEU A 458 2.55 29.35 -3.85
N LEU A 459 1.53 28.82 -4.51
CA LEU A 459 0.24 29.47 -4.70
C LEU A 459 -0.76 28.98 -3.65
N PRO A 460 -1.65 29.86 -3.13
CA PRO A 460 -2.71 29.39 -2.26
C PRO A 460 -3.84 28.70 -3.03
N ASP A 461 -4.41 27.63 -2.48
CA ASP A 461 -5.38 26.81 -3.22
C ASP A 461 -6.60 27.63 -3.69
N GLY A 462 -7.16 28.47 -2.80
CA GLY A 462 -8.27 29.36 -3.13
C GLY A 462 -7.95 30.40 -4.22
N TRP A 463 -6.70 30.86 -4.30
CA TRP A 463 -6.24 31.78 -5.35
C TRP A 463 -6.25 31.08 -6.71
N GLU A 464 -5.69 29.87 -6.78
CA GLU A 464 -5.65 29.05 -7.99
C GLU A 464 -7.05 28.70 -8.50
N VAL A 465 -7.93 28.27 -7.59
CA VAL A 465 -9.34 28.00 -7.90
C VAL A 465 -10.00 29.22 -8.54
N SER A 466 -9.75 30.41 -8.00
CA SER A 466 -10.39 31.64 -8.49
C SER A 466 -10.01 31.95 -9.94
N TYR A 467 -8.73 31.82 -10.29
CA TYR A 467 -8.23 32.10 -11.64
C TYR A 467 -8.48 30.97 -12.62
N SER A 468 -8.48 29.72 -12.15
CA SER A 468 -8.94 28.58 -12.94
C SER A 468 -10.41 28.75 -13.37
N LEU A 469 -11.28 29.20 -12.46
CA LEU A 469 -12.68 29.50 -12.80
C LEU A 469 -12.80 30.70 -13.76
N GLU A 470 -12.02 31.77 -13.56
CA GLU A 470 -12.04 32.92 -14.46
C GLU A 470 -11.58 32.54 -15.89
N ALA A 471 -10.53 31.71 -16.02
CA ALA A 471 -10.03 31.22 -17.31
C ALA A 471 -11.10 30.43 -18.07
N LEU A 472 -11.86 29.58 -17.37
CA LEU A 472 -12.98 28.82 -17.92
C LEU A 472 -14.14 29.73 -18.35
N GLU A 473 -14.52 30.72 -17.54
CA GLU A 473 -15.59 31.68 -17.87
C GLU A 473 -15.25 32.52 -19.12
N ARG A 474 -13.97 32.87 -19.30
CA ARG A 474 -13.47 33.60 -20.46
C ARG A 474 -13.25 32.72 -21.70
N GLY A 475 -13.28 31.40 -21.52
CA GLY A 475 -13.04 30.43 -22.60
C GLY A 475 -11.59 30.42 -23.09
N LEU A 476 -10.63 30.74 -22.21
CA LEU A 476 -9.20 30.62 -22.49
C LEU A 476 -8.79 29.14 -22.55
N VAL A 477 -9.42 28.32 -21.72
CA VAL A 477 -9.30 26.85 -21.72
C VAL A 477 -10.70 26.24 -21.71
N ASP A 478 -10.86 25.06 -22.33
CA ASP A 478 -12.09 24.30 -22.23
C ASP A 478 -11.95 23.15 -21.23
N ASN A 479 -13.06 22.77 -20.60
CA ASN A 479 -13.08 21.69 -19.61
C ASN A 479 -12.59 20.34 -20.21
N ALA A 480 -12.61 20.16 -21.53
CA ALA A 480 -12.13 18.94 -22.16
C ALA A 480 -10.59 18.87 -22.22
N THR A 481 -9.92 20.03 -22.31
CA THR A 481 -8.47 20.15 -22.37
C THR A 481 -7.86 19.98 -20.98
N ALA A 482 -8.40 20.64 -19.95
CA ALA A 482 -7.93 20.46 -18.56
C ALA A 482 -8.07 19.00 -18.10
N ASN A 483 -9.26 18.39 -18.29
CA ASN A 483 -9.50 16.98 -17.95
C ASN A 483 -8.60 15.98 -18.70
N ALA A 484 -8.02 16.35 -19.84
CA ALA A 484 -7.10 15.47 -20.57
C ALA A 484 -5.78 15.26 -19.82
N HIS A 485 -5.41 16.22 -18.96
CA HIS A 485 -4.22 16.20 -18.11
C HIS A 485 -4.52 15.70 -16.69
N GLY A 486 -5.80 15.47 -16.36
CA GLY A 486 -6.25 15.15 -15.00
C GLY A 486 -6.53 16.38 -14.14
N ALA A 487 -6.16 17.57 -14.60
CA ALA A 487 -6.41 18.84 -13.94
C ALA A 487 -7.87 19.30 -14.09
N ARG A 488 -8.40 19.91 -13.03
CA ARG A 488 -9.72 20.57 -12.94
C ARG A 488 -9.67 22.05 -13.32
N GLY A 489 -8.47 22.58 -13.54
CA GLY A 489 -8.20 23.97 -13.85
C GLY A 489 -6.96 24.15 -14.73
N VAL A 490 -6.59 25.42 -14.95
CA VAL A 490 -5.27 25.79 -15.51
C VAL A 490 -4.21 25.91 -14.43
N LEU A 491 -4.66 26.13 -13.20
CA LEU A 491 -3.95 26.15 -11.93
C LEU A 491 -4.82 25.27 -11.00
N ASP A 492 -4.68 23.96 -11.11
CA ASP A 492 -5.37 22.99 -10.25
C ASP A 492 -4.55 22.82 -8.97
N PRO A 493 -5.04 23.30 -7.81
CA PRO A 493 -4.29 23.33 -6.54
C PRO A 493 -3.90 21.96 -5.97
N ALA A 494 -4.38 20.86 -6.57
CA ALA A 494 -3.94 19.52 -6.22
C ALA A 494 -2.77 19.02 -7.12
N MET A 495 -2.30 19.84 -8.07
CA MET A 495 -1.36 19.45 -9.12
C MET A 495 -0.29 20.54 -9.34
N ILE A 496 0.91 20.27 -8.81
CA ILE A 496 2.07 21.18 -8.91
C ILE A 496 2.42 21.64 -10.34
N ASP A 497 1.98 20.90 -11.37
CA ASP A 497 2.11 21.22 -12.80
C ASP A 497 0.83 20.73 -13.50
N SER A 498 -0.16 21.61 -13.63
CA SER A 498 -1.50 21.28 -14.14
C SER A 498 -1.51 20.85 -15.60
N ASN A 499 -0.56 21.34 -16.39
CA ASN A 499 -0.52 21.08 -17.83
C ASN A 499 0.55 20.05 -18.25
N LEU A 500 1.33 19.55 -17.30
CA LEU A 500 2.38 18.53 -17.42
C LEU A 500 3.49 18.92 -18.39
N ASN A 501 3.85 20.22 -18.46
CA ASN A 501 4.93 20.71 -19.32
C ASN A 501 6.32 20.68 -18.65
N GLY A 502 6.38 20.41 -17.35
CA GLY A 502 7.58 20.35 -16.52
C GLY A 502 7.97 21.67 -15.85
N VAL A 503 7.11 22.67 -15.87
CA VAL A 503 7.18 23.92 -15.10
C VAL A 503 6.04 23.90 -14.09
N ASN A 504 6.33 24.29 -12.85
CA ASN A 504 5.30 24.33 -11.83
C ASN A 504 4.33 25.49 -12.08
N ASP A 505 3.07 25.36 -11.66
CA ASP A 505 2.04 26.37 -11.89
C ASP A 505 2.45 27.76 -11.35
N GLY A 506 3.02 27.84 -10.14
CA GLY A 506 3.60 29.08 -9.58
C GLY A 506 4.75 29.72 -10.38
N ASP A 507 5.47 28.92 -11.19
CA ASP A 507 6.58 29.37 -12.05
C ASP A 507 6.14 29.66 -13.50
N GLU A 508 4.86 29.45 -13.85
CA GLU A 508 4.33 29.73 -15.18
C GLU A 508 4.03 31.22 -15.39
N ASP A 509 4.04 31.64 -16.66
CA ASP A 509 3.60 32.96 -17.14
C ASP A 509 2.63 32.72 -18.33
N PRO A 510 1.33 32.50 -18.05
CA PRO A 510 0.36 32.13 -19.08
C PRO A 510 0.00 33.26 -20.06
N ASP A 511 0.02 34.51 -19.61
CA ASP A 511 -0.44 35.66 -20.39
C ASP A 511 0.69 36.48 -21.03
N GLN A 512 1.95 36.18 -20.67
CA GLN A 512 3.18 36.70 -21.27
C GLN A 512 3.29 38.22 -21.16
N ASP A 513 2.92 38.75 -20.01
CA ASP A 513 2.85 40.18 -19.76
C ASP A 513 4.11 40.78 -19.10
N GLY A 514 5.14 39.96 -18.91
CA GLY A 514 6.45 40.40 -18.45
C GLY A 514 7.16 41.39 -19.39
N LEU A 515 8.39 41.78 -19.05
CA LEU A 515 9.11 42.80 -19.79
C LEU A 515 9.53 42.33 -21.19
N ASN A 516 9.46 43.22 -22.16
CA ASN A 516 9.86 42.91 -23.54
C ASN A 516 11.36 42.59 -23.66
N ARG A 517 11.68 41.30 -23.88
CA ARG A 517 13.05 40.79 -24.05
C ARG A 517 13.89 41.58 -25.04
N SER A 518 13.31 41.94 -26.19
CA SER A 518 14.05 42.67 -27.23
C SER A 518 14.37 44.10 -26.81
N GLY A 519 13.51 44.71 -26.00
CA GLY A 519 13.75 46.00 -25.35
C GLY A 519 14.86 45.90 -24.31
N LEU A 520 14.83 44.87 -23.45
CA LEU A 520 15.85 44.63 -22.44
C LEU A 520 17.25 44.38 -23.06
N ILE A 521 17.34 43.55 -24.09
CA ILE A 521 18.62 43.31 -24.79
C ILE A 521 19.11 44.60 -25.45
N ALA A 522 18.21 45.40 -26.04
CA ALA A 522 18.60 46.69 -26.61
C ALA A 522 19.06 47.71 -25.55
N ARG A 523 18.55 47.58 -24.32
CA ARG A 523 18.87 48.41 -23.15
C ARG A 523 20.22 48.04 -22.54
N TYR A 524 20.40 46.78 -22.12
CA TYR A 524 21.59 46.31 -21.38
C TYR A 524 22.69 45.70 -22.26
N CYS A 525 22.39 45.34 -23.51
CA CYS A 525 23.35 44.78 -24.45
C CYS A 525 23.14 45.29 -25.89
N PRO A 526 23.20 46.62 -26.13
CA PRO A 526 22.98 47.20 -27.46
C PRO A 526 23.96 46.66 -28.52
N GLY A 527 25.13 46.16 -28.10
CA GLY A 527 26.13 45.52 -28.94
C GLY A 527 25.87 44.07 -29.34
N TYR A 528 24.83 43.39 -28.80
CA TYR A 528 24.63 41.93 -28.91
C TYR A 528 24.78 41.38 -30.35
N ASN A 529 24.16 42.02 -31.34
CA ASN A 529 24.19 41.60 -32.74
C ASN A 529 25.24 42.34 -33.61
N ASN A 530 26.11 43.13 -33.00
CA ASN A 530 27.10 43.93 -33.68
C ASN A 530 28.52 43.45 -33.35
N THR A 531 29.11 42.67 -34.25
CA THR A 531 30.51 42.20 -34.13
C THR A 531 31.58 43.30 -34.08
N GLN A 532 31.19 44.57 -34.25
CA GLN A 532 32.06 45.75 -34.13
C GLN A 532 31.80 46.57 -32.86
N SER A 533 30.80 46.20 -32.05
CA SER A 533 30.51 46.80 -30.74
C SER A 533 30.75 45.78 -29.64
N SER A 534 31.35 46.18 -28.53
CA SER A 534 31.47 45.38 -27.31
C SER A 534 30.62 45.94 -26.18
N ASP A 535 29.59 46.70 -26.56
CA ASP A 535 28.74 47.46 -25.65
C ASP A 535 27.65 46.54 -25.10
N CYS A 536 28.03 45.77 -24.08
CA CYS A 536 27.19 44.76 -23.45
C CYS A 536 27.51 44.69 -21.97
N HIS A 537 26.58 45.19 -21.15
CA HIS A 537 26.68 45.25 -19.70
C HIS A 537 26.13 43.99 -19.04
N ILE A 538 25.13 43.36 -19.68
CA ILE A 538 24.59 42.05 -19.27
C ILE A 538 24.44 41.17 -20.50
N ASP A 539 25.33 40.19 -20.64
CA ASP A 539 25.41 39.33 -21.83
C ASP A 539 24.39 38.18 -21.76
N PRO A 540 23.37 38.14 -22.65
CA PRO A 540 22.34 37.09 -22.64
C PRO A 540 22.88 35.69 -22.95
N ASP A 541 24.09 35.57 -23.51
CA ASP A 541 24.71 34.26 -23.79
C ASP A 541 25.46 33.69 -22.55
N THR A 542 25.63 34.49 -21.50
CA THR A 542 26.17 34.03 -20.22
C THR A 542 25.07 33.44 -19.34
N PRO A 543 25.36 32.45 -18.48
CA PRO A 543 24.33 31.86 -17.60
C PRO A 543 23.62 32.89 -16.72
N ASP A 544 24.36 33.86 -16.17
CA ASP A 544 23.79 34.89 -15.29
C ASP A 544 22.98 35.93 -16.09
N GLY A 545 23.43 36.31 -17.29
CA GLY A 545 22.68 37.21 -18.14
C GLY A 545 21.44 36.57 -18.75
N ALA A 546 21.50 35.29 -19.16
CA ALA A 546 20.31 34.54 -19.60
C ALA A 546 19.23 34.57 -18.51
N ARG A 547 19.60 34.24 -17.26
CA ARG A 547 18.69 34.32 -16.09
C ARG A 547 18.13 35.71 -15.86
N PHE A 548 18.93 36.78 -16.01
CA PHE A 548 18.43 38.16 -15.92
C PHE A 548 17.29 38.42 -16.90
N TYR A 549 17.49 38.08 -18.17
CA TYR A 549 16.46 38.33 -19.18
C TYR A 549 15.28 37.37 -19.05
N ASP A 550 15.51 36.11 -18.71
CA ASP A 550 14.44 35.11 -18.54
C ASP A 550 13.53 35.49 -17.36
N ASN A 551 14.10 35.85 -16.20
CA ASN A 551 13.33 36.27 -15.03
C ASN A 551 12.52 37.55 -15.25
N LEU A 552 13.03 38.51 -16.04
CA LEU A 552 12.29 39.75 -16.31
C LEU A 552 11.20 39.57 -17.37
N VAL A 553 11.35 38.58 -18.25
CA VAL A 553 10.41 38.31 -19.34
C VAL A 553 9.27 37.42 -18.87
N ASN A 554 9.54 36.53 -17.92
CA ASN A 554 8.54 35.66 -17.32
C ASN A 554 8.09 36.28 -16.00
N TYR A 555 6.99 37.02 -16.03
CA TYR A 555 6.36 37.50 -14.80
C TYR A 555 5.46 36.38 -14.29
N THR A 556 5.91 35.66 -13.25
CA THR A 556 5.29 34.36 -12.93
C THR A 556 4.03 34.53 -12.10
N ASN A 557 3.15 33.52 -12.13
CA ASN A 557 1.94 33.46 -11.31
C ASN A 557 2.21 33.75 -9.82
N TYR A 558 3.33 33.25 -9.27
CA TYR A 558 3.72 33.56 -7.88
C TYR A 558 4.10 35.04 -7.69
N GLU A 559 4.82 35.65 -8.63
CA GLU A 559 5.11 37.09 -8.58
C GLU A 559 3.81 37.91 -8.66
N GLU A 560 2.84 37.45 -9.44
CA GLU A 560 1.53 38.08 -9.53
C GLU A 560 0.70 37.95 -8.26
N PHE A 561 0.70 36.77 -7.63
CA PHE A 561 0.08 36.57 -6.33
C PHE A 561 0.62 37.56 -5.29
N VAL A 562 1.95 37.70 -5.21
CA VAL A 562 2.62 38.59 -4.25
C VAL A 562 2.30 40.06 -4.52
N ASN A 563 2.18 40.46 -5.79
CA ASN A 563 1.90 41.85 -6.19
C ASN A 563 0.40 42.18 -6.35
N GLY A 564 -0.48 41.17 -6.29
CA GLY A 564 -1.92 41.32 -6.44
C GLY A 564 -2.39 41.60 -7.87
N THR A 565 -1.69 41.07 -8.87
CA THR A 565 -2.01 41.16 -10.31
C THR A 565 -2.68 39.88 -10.82
N ASN A 566 -3.01 39.76 -12.11
CA ASN A 566 -3.91 38.74 -12.66
C ASN A 566 -3.21 37.77 -13.63
N PRO A 567 -3.09 36.47 -13.29
CA PRO A 567 -2.27 35.50 -14.02
C PRO A 567 -2.75 35.04 -15.37
N ILE A 568 -3.92 35.52 -15.77
CA ILE A 568 -4.52 35.18 -17.05
C ILE A 568 -4.91 36.44 -17.83
N ARG A 569 -4.51 37.63 -17.33
CA ARG A 569 -4.79 38.92 -17.93
C ARG A 569 -3.63 39.88 -17.67
N ASN A 570 -2.98 40.18 -18.78
CA ASN A 570 -1.93 41.16 -18.94
C ASN A 570 -2.25 42.64 -18.60
N ASP A 571 -3.35 42.98 -17.95
CA ASP A 571 -3.71 44.36 -17.55
C ASP A 571 -4.83 44.25 -16.49
N THR A 572 -4.41 44.28 -15.22
CA THR A 572 -5.28 44.11 -14.06
C THR A 572 -6.18 45.32 -13.84
N ASP A 573 -5.64 46.53 -13.92
CA ASP A 573 -6.33 47.76 -13.53
C ASP A 573 -7.07 48.49 -14.69
N GLY A 574 -6.78 48.08 -15.92
CA GLY A 574 -7.44 48.49 -17.16
C GLY A 574 -6.98 49.84 -17.68
N ASP A 575 -5.75 50.27 -17.37
CA ASP A 575 -5.20 51.56 -17.78
C ASP A 575 -4.40 51.53 -19.11
N ASP A 576 -4.37 50.36 -19.76
CA ASP A 576 -3.61 50.03 -20.99
C ASP A 576 -2.08 49.83 -20.76
N TRP A 577 -1.61 49.63 -19.52
CA TRP A 577 -0.29 49.06 -19.21
C TRP A 577 -0.35 47.59 -18.80
N GLU A 578 0.77 46.87 -19.04
CA GLU A 578 0.91 45.45 -18.72
C GLU A 578 1.50 45.27 -17.31
N ASP A 579 0.94 44.34 -16.51
CA ASP A 579 1.18 44.28 -15.07
C ASP A 579 2.67 44.10 -14.73
N GLY A 580 3.40 43.25 -15.48
CA GLY A 580 4.84 43.07 -15.32
C GLY A 580 5.63 44.39 -15.40
N PRO A 581 5.56 45.15 -16.52
CA PRO A 581 6.10 46.50 -16.61
C PRO A 581 5.57 47.46 -15.53
N GLU A 582 4.30 47.42 -15.17
CA GLU A 582 3.73 48.30 -14.15
C GLU A 582 4.43 48.12 -12.81
N VAL A 583 4.52 46.88 -12.34
CA VAL A 583 5.18 46.53 -11.09
C VAL A 583 6.68 46.81 -11.16
N TYR A 584 7.32 46.49 -12.29
CA TYR A 584 8.76 46.70 -12.44
C TYR A 584 9.16 48.18 -12.33
N TYR A 585 8.41 49.08 -12.97
CA TYR A 585 8.75 50.52 -13.05
C TYR A 585 8.20 51.38 -11.90
N GLN A 586 7.54 50.77 -10.90
CA GLN A 586 7.21 51.48 -9.67
C GLN A 586 8.46 51.99 -8.96
N ASP A 587 8.32 53.06 -8.19
CA ASP A 587 9.38 53.69 -7.40
C ASP A 587 8.80 53.90 -5.99
N HIS A 588 9.03 52.93 -5.12
CA HIS A 588 8.35 52.82 -3.83
C HIS A 588 8.86 53.83 -2.78
N ASP A 589 10.10 54.31 -2.92
CA ASP A 589 10.72 55.26 -2.00
C ASP A 589 11.02 56.64 -2.63
N ASP A 590 10.55 56.86 -3.86
CA ASP A 590 10.66 58.09 -4.64
C ASP A 590 12.14 58.53 -4.85
N ASP A 591 13.05 57.57 -5.00
CA ASP A 591 14.47 57.84 -5.15
C ASP A 591 14.90 57.97 -6.63
N GLY A 592 14.02 57.60 -7.56
CA GLY A 592 14.23 57.65 -9.00
C GLY A 592 14.85 56.40 -9.61
N MET A 593 15.02 55.32 -8.85
CA MET A 593 15.27 53.96 -9.33
C MET A 593 13.95 53.19 -9.38
N ALA A 594 13.90 52.14 -10.21
CA ALA A 594 12.72 51.31 -10.35
C ALA A 594 12.79 50.14 -9.36
N THR A 595 11.71 49.88 -8.63
CA THR A 595 11.58 48.82 -7.63
C THR A 595 11.97 47.44 -8.17
N GLY A 596 11.54 47.09 -9.39
CA GLY A 596 11.93 45.82 -9.99
C GLY A 596 13.43 45.75 -10.32
N TRP A 597 14.07 46.88 -10.64
CA TRP A 597 15.52 46.94 -10.83
C TRP A 597 16.26 46.79 -9.51
N GLU A 598 15.79 47.45 -8.46
CA GLU A 598 16.34 47.37 -7.12
C GLU A 598 16.26 45.95 -6.56
N TYR A 599 15.08 45.34 -6.64
CA TYR A 599 14.84 43.98 -6.20
C TYR A 599 15.79 42.99 -6.90
N TYR A 600 15.89 43.07 -8.24
CA TYR A 600 16.76 42.17 -9.01
C TYR A 600 18.23 42.28 -8.58
N PHE A 601 18.72 43.50 -8.35
CA PHE A 601 20.10 43.73 -7.92
C PHE A 601 20.29 43.65 -6.40
N ASN A 602 19.31 43.14 -5.64
CA ASN A 602 19.36 42.99 -4.18
C ASN A 602 19.60 44.32 -3.44
N PHE A 603 18.95 45.38 -3.92
CA PHE A 603 18.76 46.65 -3.22
C PHE A 603 17.43 46.62 -2.47
N ASP A 604 17.21 47.54 -1.52
CA ASP A 604 16.01 47.58 -0.70
C ASP A 604 15.07 48.63 -1.30
N PRO A 605 13.98 48.24 -1.99
CA PRO A 605 13.10 49.19 -2.70
C PRO A 605 12.39 50.21 -1.80
N PHE A 606 12.59 50.11 -0.48
CA PHE A 606 12.05 51.03 0.51
C PHE A 606 13.13 51.86 1.23
N ASP A 607 14.42 51.73 0.86
CA ASP A 607 15.53 52.51 1.42
C ASP A 607 16.21 53.43 0.38
N PRO A 608 15.84 54.73 0.34
CA PRO A 608 16.30 55.67 -0.71
C PRO A 608 17.79 56.04 -0.59
N ALA A 609 18.49 55.46 0.38
CA ALA A 609 19.91 55.66 0.60
C ALA A 609 20.78 54.78 -0.30
N ASP A 610 20.29 53.63 -0.76
CA ASP A 610 21.07 52.69 -1.57
C ASP A 610 21.37 53.25 -2.97
N ARG A 611 20.55 54.16 -3.48
CA ARG A 611 20.82 55.05 -4.62
C ARG A 611 22.23 55.63 -4.66
N MET A 612 22.70 56.01 -3.48
CA MET A 612 23.95 56.73 -3.25
C MET A 612 25.11 55.79 -2.90
N ALA A 613 24.90 54.48 -2.93
CA ALA A 613 25.95 53.48 -2.77
C ALA A 613 26.68 53.21 -4.09
N ASP A 614 27.95 52.83 -3.98
CA ASP A 614 28.81 52.30 -5.05
C ASP A 614 29.08 50.85 -4.66
N THR A 615 28.25 49.96 -5.21
CA THR A 615 28.10 48.59 -4.67
C THR A 615 29.22 47.66 -5.13
N ASP A 616 29.69 47.82 -6.36
CA ASP A 616 30.75 47.01 -6.95
C ASP A 616 32.15 47.64 -6.83
N GLY A 617 32.22 48.92 -6.43
CA GLY A 617 33.46 49.64 -6.16
C GLY A 617 34.15 50.17 -7.42
N ASP A 618 33.42 50.32 -8.52
CA ASP A 618 33.93 50.87 -9.78
C ASP A 618 34.06 52.41 -9.77
N GLY A 619 33.46 53.07 -8.77
CA GLY A 619 33.45 54.52 -8.58
C GLY A 619 32.19 55.24 -9.12
N HIS A 620 31.19 54.48 -9.57
CA HIS A 620 29.87 54.94 -9.99
C HIS A 620 28.83 54.58 -8.92
N LEU A 621 27.78 55.39 -8.82
CA LEU A 621 26.70 55.16 -7.86
C LEU A 621 25.60 54.33 -8.51
N ASN A 622 24.88 53.53 -7.74
CA ASN A 622 23.80 52.66 -8.21
C ASN A 622 22.81 53.41 -9.13
N TYR A 623 22.38 54.63 -8.77
CA TYR A 623 21.51 55.44 -9.64
C TYR A 623 22.12 55.81 -10.99
N CYS A 624 23.42 56.06 -11.02
CA CYS A 624 24.10 56.35 -12.26
C CYS A 624 24.17 55.13 -13.17
N GLU A 625 24.27 53.95 -12.58
CA GLU A 625 24.25 52.69 -13.31
C GLU A 625 22.85 52.36 -13.80
N TYR A 626 21.82 52.55 -12.97
CA TYR A 626 20.42 52.47 -13.38
C TYR A 626 20.10 53.40 -14.56
N LYS A 627 20.57 54.65 -14.51
CA LYS A 627 20.35 55.66 -15.55
C LYS A 627 21.04 55.34 -16.88
N TRP A 628 22.15 54.61 -16.83
CA TRP A 628 22.97 54.28 -18.01
C TRP A 628 22.95 52.78 -18.35
N ASP A 629 22.02 52.03 -17.75
CA ASP A 629 21.77 50.62 -18.03
C ASP A 629 23.02 49.73 -17.86
N THR A 630 23.85 50.05 -16.86
CA THR A 630 25.04 49.26 -16.49
C THR A 630 24.75 48.31 -15.32
N ASN A 631 25.67 47.38 -15.04
CA ASN A 631 25.45 46.33 -14.03
C ASN A 631 26.12 46.71 -12.70
N PRO A 632 25.35 47.11 -11.66
CA PRO A 632 25.87 47.62 -10.38
C PRO A 632 26.51 46.57 -9.47
N ARG A 633 26.66 45.35 -9.97
CA ARG A 633 27.31 44.23 -9.29
C ARG A 633 28.56 43.75 -10.03
N ASP A 634 28.91 44.32 -11.19
CA ASP A 634 30.10 43.98 -11.95
C ASP A 634 30.99 45.20 -12.17
N ILE A 635 32.12 45.22 -11.47
CA ILE A 635 33.16 46.26 -11.55
C ILE A 635 33.69 46.56 -12.97
N ASN A 636 33.42 45.70 -13.95
CA ASN A 636 33.80 45.91 -15.34
C ASN A 636 32.68 46.51 -16.21
N SER A 637 31.49 46.72 -15.64
CA SER A 637 30.28 47.19 -16.29
C SER A 637 29.92 48.59 -15.81
N TYR A 638 30.51 49.60 -16.43
CA TYR A 638 30.43 50.98 -15.95
C TYR A 638 30.06 51.96 -17.06
N PRO A 639 29.47 53.12 -16.72
CA PRO A 639 29.11 54.14 -17.69
C PRO A 639 30.31 54.63 -18.54
N GLY A 640 30.09 54.75 -19.83
CA GLY A 640 31.07 55.11 -20.84
C GLY A 640 31.51 56.57 -20.83
N GLN A 641 32.54 56.88 -21.62
CA GLN A 641 33.12 58.22 -21.69
C GLN A 641 32.19 59.22 -22.41
N GLY A 642 31.34 59.91 -21.65
CA GLY A 642 30.34 60.87 -22.15
C GLY A 642 28.98 60.77 -21.45
N GLU A 643 28.79 59.70 -20.67
CA GLU A 643 27.59 59.38 -19.91
C GLU A 643 27.67 60.07 -18.55
N LEU A 644 27.31 61.35 -18.54
CA LEU A 644 27.33 62.17 -17.33
C LEU A 644 26.13 61.83 -16.46
N CYS A 645 26.39 61.43 -15.23
CA CYS A 645 25.38 61.27 -14.20
C CYS A 645 25.59 62.29 -13.06
N ASN A 646 24.50 62.88 -12.59
CA ASN A 646 24.47 63.68 -11.38
C ASN A 646 23.43 63.03 -10.44
N ALA A 647 23.90 62.32 -9.42
CA ALA A 647 23.04 61.64 -8.45
C ALA A 647 22.25 62.59 -7.51
N PHE A 648 22.31 63.89 -7.77
CA PHE A 648 21.57 64.94 -7.06
C PHE A 648 20.67 65.76 -8.01
N GLU A 649 20.51 65.34 -9.26
CA GLU A 649 19.50 65.93 -10.15
C GLU A 649 18.13 65.33 -9.83
N GLU A 650 17.17 66.21 -9.51
CA GLU A 650 15.74 65.91 -9.31
C GLU A 650 15.05 65.54 -10.62
#